data_AF-A0A7C2A3V0-F1
#
_entry.id   AF-A0A7C2A3V0-F1
#
_cell.length_a   1.000
_cell.length_b   1.000
_cell.length_c   1.000
_cell.angle_alpha   90.00
_cell.angle_beta   90.00
_cell.angle_gamma   90.00
#
_symmetry.space_group_name_H-M   'P 1'
#
loop_
_entity.id
_entity.type
_entity.pdbx_description
1 polymer ?
#
loop_
_entity_poly.entity_id
_entity_poly.type
_entity_poly.pdbx_seq_one_letter_code
_entity_poly.pdbx_strand_id
1 'polypeptide(L)'
;MRQLRGTTALSPFRTEKLLSAAQPLLPPLQAIHSEFVYFIESETALENEDEALLAELLNARTAAQPPVVPATLMLVVPRIGTISPWSSKASDIVRISGLEKVSRIERGVAYYVEMADGALLNDEQKRALAPLIHDRMVESLLFQFDEAEALFSHATPAPLLTVDVIGGGKAALVAADSELGLALSEDEIDYLVESFSALKRNPTDVELMMFAQANSEHCRHKIFNADWIIDGEKQAIGLFPMIRHTTKCSPDGVLSAYHDNAAVIESANEAARFFPDGTSGEYRRVNEAGHINIKVETHNHPTAISPFPGAATGMGGEIRDEGATGRGAKPKAGLAGFTVSNLQLPDAPRPWEEDNGKPARIVSALDIMLEGPIGGAAFNNEFGRPNLTGYFRTYEEWVAGVDGKQLRGYHKPIMIAGGLGAIREQHIEKNIMPPETQLIVLGGPAMLIGLGGGAASSVASGDSSEALDFASVQRGNPEMERRCQEVIDRCWQLGEENPIVSLHDVGAGGISNALPELVNDSERGAIFELRAVPNDEPGMSPVQIWCNESQERYVLGIPRNRLQQFSEMCERERCPFAVVGEVTAARNLRLNDRHFGNSPVDIPIELLFGKPPRMLRDVKRVAVDADELDCSEITLSDAATRILLLPAVADKKFLITIGDRS
;
A
#
# COMPACT_ATOMS: atom_id res chain seq x y z
N MET A 1 -9.90 21.32 -20.77
CA MET A 1 -10.17 19.88 -20.66
C MET A 1 -11.12 19.44 -21.76
N ARG A 2 -10.85 18.33 -22.46
CA ARG A 2 -11.77 17.72 -23.45
C ARG A 2 -12.55 16.58 -22.80
N GLN A 3 -13.80 16.37 -23.22
CA GLN A 3 -14.68 15.32 -22.68
C GLN A 3 -15.12 14.37 -23.80
N LEU A 4 -15.03 13.06 -23.56
CA LEU A 4 -15.53 12.02 -24.45
C LEU A 4 -16.48 11.08 -23.72
N ARG A 5 -17.55 10.63 -24.39
CA ARG A 5 -18.59 9.79 -23.81
C ARG A 5 -18.32 8.33 -24.11
N GLY A 6 -18.33 7.46 -23.11
CA GLY A 6 -18.06 6.04 -23.25
C GLY A 6 -19.31 5.19 -23.46
N THR A 7 -19.15 3.90 -23.21
CA THR A 7 -20.25 2.93 -23.18
C THR A 7 -20.99 2.95 -21.84
N THR A 8 -22.08 2.20 -21.76
CA THR A 8 -22.77 1.93 -20.50
C THR A 8 -21.80 1.35 -19.46
N ALA A 9 -21.80 1.90 -18.25
CA ALA A 9 -20.83 1.54 -17.20
C ALA A 9 -21.26 0.32 -16.38
N LEU A 10 -22.57 0.16 -16.13
CA LEU A 10 -23.12 -0.98 -15.39
C LEU A 10 -23.85 -1.97 -16.31
N SER A 11 -23.66 -3.26 -16.05
CA SER A 11 -24.46 -4.31 -16.68
C SER A 11 -25.91 -4.29 -16.19
N PRO A 12 -26.87 -4.89 -16.93
CA PRO A 12 -28.28 -4.90 -16.53
C PRO A 12 -28.52 -5.40 -15.10
N PHE A 13 -27.83 -6.48 -14.68
CA PHE A 13 -27.91 -7.02 -13.33
C PHE A 13 -27.40 -6.04 -12.26
N ARG A 14 -26.30 -5.31 -12.51
CA ARG A 14 -25.76 -4.32 -11.57
C ARG A 14 -26.69 -3.11 -11.46
N THR A 15 -27.27 -2.68 -12.58
CA THR A 15 -28.28 -1.62 -12.61
C THR A 15 -29.53 -2.01 -11.84
N GLU A 16 -30.04 -3.23 -12.02
CA GLU A 16 -31.19 -3.73 -11.27
C GLU A 16 -30.91 -3.82 -9.77
N LYS A 17 -29.74 -4.34 -9.38
CA LYS A 17 -29.31 -4.37 -7.96
C LYS A 17 -29.26 -2.97 -7.36
N LEU A 18 -28.68 -2.00 -8.05
CA LEU A 18 -28.62 -0.61 -7.61
C LEU A 18 -30.02 0.00 -7.49
N LEU A 19 -30.89 -0.25 -8.48
CA LEU A 19 -32.27 0.21 -8.48
C LEU A 19 -33.04 -0.36 -7.28
N SER A 20 -32.94 -1.65 -7.01
CA SER A 20 -33.58 -2.30 -5.86
C SER A 20 -33.08 -1.76 -4.52
N ALA A 21 -31.79 -1.41 -4.43
CA ALA A 21 -31.23 -0.80 -3.22
C ALA A 21 -31.64 0.67 -3.05
N ALA A 22 -31.81 1.40 -4.15
CA ALA A 22 -32.13 2.83 -4.15
C ALA A 22 -33.64 3.11 -3.99
N GLN A 23 -34.53 2.25 -4.49
CA GLN A 23 -35.98 2.43 -4.43
C GLN A 23 -36.55 2.62 -3.01
N PRO A 24 -36.09 1.88 -1.97
CA PRO A 24 -36.51 2.14 -0.60
C PRO A 24 -36.14 3.54 -0.09
N LEU A 25 -35.04 4.11 -0.59
CA LEU A 25 -34.59 5.47 -0.24
C LEU A 25 -35.31 6.54 -1.06
N LEU A 26 -35.68 6.21 -2.30
CA LEU A 26 -36.31 7.09 -3.27
C LEU A 26 -37.53 6.39 -3.90
N PRO A 27 -38.70 6.36 -3.22
CA PRO A 27 -39.86 5.61 -3.70
C PRO A 27 -40.36 5.94 -5.14
N PRO A 28 -40.29 7.18 -5.65
CA PRO A 28 -40.67 7.49 -7.03
C PRO A 28 -39.56 7.18 -8.06
N LEU A 29 -38.46 6.53 -7.68
CA LEU A 29 -37.36 6.18 -8.58
C LEU A 29 -37.81 5.19 -9.66
N GLN A 30 -37.70 5.60 -10.92
CA GLN A 30 -38.10 4.81 -12.08
C GLN A 30 -36.93 4.07 -12.71
N ALA A 31 -35.82 4.76 -12.97
CA ALA A 31 -34.66 4.18 -13.64
C ALA A 31 -33.35 4.86 -13.23
N ILE A 32 -32.26 4.11 -13.35
CA ILE A 32 -30.89 4.61 -13.25
C ILE A 32 -30.15 4.16 -14.51
N HIS A 33 -29.62 5.11 -15.26
CA HIS A 33 -28.71 4.86 -16.38
C HIS A 33 -27.30 5.25 -15.99
N SER A 34 -26.30 4.56 -16.54
CA SER A 34 -24.89 4.85 -16.26
C SER A 34 -24.06 4.79 -17.54
N GLU A 35 -23.10 5.68 -17.68
CA GLU A 35 -22.10 5.63 -18.75
C GLU A 35 -20.74 6.10 -18.28
N PHE A 36 -19.69 5.59 -18.92
CA PHE A 36 -18.35 6.11 -18.71
C PHE A 36 -18.22 7.49 -19.34
N VAL A 37 -17.43 8.35 -18.71
CA VAL A 37 -17.04 9.66 -19.25
C VAL A 37 -15.54 9.78 -19.10
N TYR A 38 -14.86 10.20 -20.15
CA TYR A 38 -13.42 10.37 -20.19
C TYR A 38 -13.09 11.85 -20.23
N PHE A 39 -12.15 12.27 -19.40
CA PHE A 39 -11.67 13.63 -19.29
C PHE A 39 -10.21 13.67 -19.72
N ILE A 40 -9.88 14.53 -20.69
CA ILE A 40 -8.56 14.58 -21.31
C ILE A 40 -7.95 15.96 -21.08
N GLU A 41 -6.76 15.95 -20.51
CA GLU A 41 -5.87 17.11 -20.43
C GLU A 41 -4.77 16.98 -21.48
N SER A 42 -4.58 18.07 -22.24
CA SER A 42 -3.60 18.15 -23.30
C SER A 42 -2.89 19.50 -23.26
N GLU A 43 -1.58 19.51 -23.54
CA GLU A 43 -0.76 20.73 -23.53
C GLU A 43 -1.13 21.68 -24.69
N THR A 44 -1.62 21.08 -25.78
CA THR A 44 -2.03 21.78 -27.00
C THR A 44 -3.42 21.30 -27.43
N ALA A 45 -4.01 22.00 -28.41
CA ALA A 45 -5.31 21.60 -28.95
C ALA A 45 -5.23 20.22 -29.64
N LEU A 46 -6.26 19.40 -29.41
CA LEU A 46 -6.46 18.14 -30.12
C LEU A 46 -7.10 18.44 -31.48
N GLU A 47 -6.55 17.84 -32.52
CA GLU A 47 -7.03 17.89 -33.90
C GLU A 47 -8.00 16.72 -34.14
N ASN A 48 -8.69 16.74 -35.29
CA ASN A 48 -9.69 15.71 -35.60
C ASN A 48 -9.11 14.29 -35.64
N GLU A 49 -7.86 14.14 -36.09
CA GLU A 49 -7.17 12.83 -36.11
C GLU A 49 -6.86 12.33 -34.70
N ASP A 50 -6.46 13.23 -33.79
CA ASP A 50 -6.23 12.87 -32.38
C ASP A 50 -7.54 12.47 -31.70
N GLU A 51 -8.63 13.20 -31.96
CA GLU A 51 -9.95 12.86 -31.41
C GLU A 51 -10.46 11.53 -31.95
N ALA A 52 -10.21 11.21 -33.21
CA ALA A 52 -10.57 9.93 -33.80
C ALA A 52 -9.80 8.78 -33.13
N LEU A 53 -8.48 8.94 -32.93
CA LEU A 53 -7.65 7.95 -32.25
C LEU A 53 -8.05 7.80 -30.78
N LEU A 54 -8.30 8.89 -30.05
CA LEU A 54 -8.80 8.83 -28.67
C LEU A 54 -10.16 8.13 -28.59
N ALA A 55 -11.07 8.42 -29.53
CA ALA A 55 -12.36 7.76 -29.58
C ALA A 55 -12.23 6.25 -29.84
N GLU A 56 -11.29 5.84 -30.69
CA GLU A 56 -10.99 4.42 -30.93
C GLU A 56 -10.40 3.74 -29.69
N LEU A 57 -9.34 4.32 -29.10
CA LEU A 57 -8.66 3.77 -27.93
C LEU A 57 -9.59 3.65 -26.71
N LEU A 58 -10.46 4.63 -26.51
CA LEU A 58 -11.40 4.66 -25.38
C LEU A 58 -12.73 3.97 -25.69
N ASN A 59 -12.92 3.46 -26.91
CA ASN A 59 -14.22 3.00 -27.42
C ASN A 59 -15.33 4.03 -27.13
N ALA A 60 -14.99 5.31 -27.30
CA ALA A 60 -15.85 6.43 -26.98
C ALA A 60 -16.70 6.84 -28.18
N ARG A 61 -17.90 7.32 -27.89
CA ARG A 61 -18.79 7.94 -28.86
C ARG A 61 -18.41 9.42 -28.96
N THR A 62 -18.13 9.88 -30.18
CA THR A 62 -17.85 11.29 -30.48
C THR A 62 -19.06 12.20 -30.27
N ALA A 63 -20.27 11.65 -30.15
CA ALA A 63 -21.45 12.34 -29.63
C ALA A 63 -22.50 11.32 -29.14
N ALA A 64 -22.72 11.21 -27.83
CA ALA A 64 -23.95 10.62 -27.31
C ALA A 64 -25.01 11.72 -27.24
N GLN A 65 -26.20 11.47 -27.80
CA GLN A 65 -27.35 12.35 -27.53
C GLN A 65 -27.69 12.26 -26.04
N PRO A 66 -27.89 13.38 -25.32
CA PRO A 66 -28.34 13.33 -23.94
C PRO A 66 -29.66 12.56 -23.85
N PRO A 67 -29.93 11.86 -22.73
CA PRO A 67 -31.21 11.18 -22.54
C PRO A 67 -32.36 12.16 -22.79
N VAL A 68 -33.37 11.70 -23.53
CA VAL A 68 -34.52 12.50 -23.99
C VAL A 68 -35.46 12.89 -22.83
N VAL A 69 -35.21 12.37 -21.63
CA VAL A 69 -36.05 12.49 -20.43
C VAL A 69 -35.35 13.38 -19.38
N PRO A 70 -36.08 14.19 -18.59
CA PRO A 70 -35.50 14.89 -17.45
C PRO A 70 -34.89 13.90 -16.45
N ALA A 71 -33.57 13.94 -16.28
CA ALA A 71 -32.83 13.09 -15.36
C ALA A 71 -31.84 13.92 -14.54
N THR A 72 -31.60 13.51 -13.30
CA THR A 72 -30.56 14.13 -12.46
C THR A 72 -29.20 13.48 -12.76
N LEU A 73 -28.22 14.29 -13.13
CA LEU A 73 -26.83 13.86 -13.26
C LEU A 73 -26.18 13.76 -11.87
N MET A 74 -25.54 12.63 -11.62
CA MET A 74 -24.64 12.39 -10.50
C MET A 74 -23.36 11.78 -11.08
N LEU A 75 -22.30 12.58 -11.17
CA LEU A 75 -21.03 12.21 -11.79
C LEU A 75 -20.05 11.74 -10.72
N VAL A 76 -19.67 10.48 -10.77
CA VAL A 76 -18.65 9.90 -9.89
C VAL A 76 -17.31 9.93 -10.61
N VAL A 77 -16.31 10.52 -9.97
CA VAL A 77 -14.92 10.60 -10.45
C VAL A 77 -13.98 10.17 -9.34
N PRO A 78 -12.71 9.84 -9.64
CA PRO A 78 -11.70 9.69 -8.60
C PRO A 78 -11.65 10.93 -7.74
N ARG A 79 -11.28 10.75 -6.47
CA ARG A 79 -11.24 11.85 -5.53
C ARG A 79 -10.38 13.00 -6.08
N ILE A 80 -10.91 14.22 -6.01
CA ILE A 80 -10.17 15.41 -6.44
C ILE A 80 -8.84 15.48 -5.67
N GLY A 81 -7.74 15.69 -6.41
CA GLY A 81 -6.38 15.66 -5.89
C GLY A 81 -5.69 14.30 -5.99
N THR A 82 -6.38 13.24 -6.45
CA THR A 82 -5.80 11.90 -6.67
C THR A 82 -5.77 11.54 -8.15
N ILE A 83 -4.92 10.57 -8.52
CA ILE A 83 -4.81 10.04 -9.89
C ILE A 83 -5.10 8.54 -9.86
N SER A 84 -6.11 8.08 -10.59
CA SER A 84 -6.48 6.66 -10.57
C SER A 84 -5.40 5.78 -11.22
N PRO A 85 -5.25 4.50 -10.82
CA PRO A 85 -4.41 3.54 -11.56
C PRO A 85 -4.84 3.39 -13.02
N TRP A 86 -6.14 3.57 -13.30
CA TRP A 86 -6.66 3.60 -14.66
C TRP A 86 -6.08 4.78 -15.45
N SER A 87 -6.02 5.98 -14.85
CA SER A 87 -5.44 7.18 -15.48
C SER A 87 -3.98 6.98 -15.83
N SER A 88 -3.16 6.43 -14.93
CA SER A 88 -1.75 6.14 -15.23
C SER A 88 -1.60 5.22 -16.44
N LYS A 89 -2.32 4.09 -16.46
CA LYS A 89 -2.25 3.11 -17.57
C LYS A 89 -2.82 3.65 -18.87
N ALA A 90 -3.96 4.36 -18.82
CA ALA A 90 -4.60 4.93 -20.00
C ALA A 90 -3.73 6.03 -20.62
N SER A 91 -3.11 6.87 -19.80
CA SER A 91 -2.20 7.91 -20.26
C SER A 91 -0.95 7.31 -20.91
N ASP A 92 -0.39 6.23 -20.34
CA ASP A 92 0.72 5.48 -20.95
C ASP A 92 0.32 4.92 -22.34
N ILE A 93 -0.85 4.26 -22.46
CA ILE A 93 -1.35 3.72 -23.74
C ILE A 93 -1.46 4.81 -24.81
N VAL A 94 -2.03 5.96 -24.45
CA VAL A 94 -2.26 7.06 -25.39
C VAL A 94 -0.95 7.66 -25.88
N ARG A 95 0.02 7.88 -24.98
CA ARG A 95 1.35 8.37 -25.36
C ARG A 95 2.08 7.35 -26.24
N ILE A 96 2.05 6.07 -25.90
CA ILE A 96 2.67 4.98 -26.69
C ILE A 96 2.04 4.87 -28.08
N SER A 97 0.76 5.23 -28.22
CA SER A 97 0.04 5.24 -29.49
C SER A 97 0.35 6.48 -30.36
N GLY A 98 1.25 7.36 -29.91
CA GLY A 98 1.73 8.53 -30.66
C GLY A 98 1.10 9.87 -30.26
N LEU A 99 0.23 9.91 -29.25
CA LEU A 99 -0.42 11.13 -28.76
C LEU A 99 0.31 11.73 -27.56
N GLU A 100 1.58 12.11 -27.76
CA GLU A 100 2.44 12.65 -26.70
C GLU A 100 1.91 13.96 -26.07
N LYS A 101 1.12 14.74 -26.81
CA LYS A 101 0.50 15.99 -26.32
C LYS A 101 -0.58 15.79 -25.26
N VAL A 102 -1.02 14.56 -25.03
CA VAL A 102 -1.97 14.22 -23.95
C VAL A 102 -1.18 14.04 -22.65
N SER A 103 -1.35 14.99 -21.74
CA SER A 103 -0.70 14.98 -20.44
C SER A 103 -1.33 13.94 -19.54
N ARG A 104 -2.67 13.86 -19.49
CA ARG A 104 -3.39 12.91 -18.63
C ARG A 104 -4.80 12.64 -19.12
N ILE A 105 -5.28 11.42 -18.90
CA ILE A 105 -6.67 11.03 -19.10
C ILE A 105 -7.23 10.45 -17.81
N GLU A 106 -8.43 10.89 -17.43
CA GLU A 106 -9.16 10.31 -16.29
C GLU A 106 -10.54 9.80 -16.72
N ARG A 107 -11.10 8.87 -15.95
CA ARG A 107 -12.42 8.26 -16.20
C ARG A 107 -13.35 8.48 -15.02
N GLY A 108 -14.56 8.94 -15.30
CA GLY A 108 -15.69 8.95 -14.38
C GLY A 108 -16.84 8.06 -14.84
N VAL A 109 -17.86 7.95 -13.99
CA VAL A 109 -19.14 7.33 -14.28
C VAL A 109 -20.25 8.35 -14.08
N ALA A 110 -20.96 8.68 -15.15
CA ALA A 110 -22.14 9.54 -15.09
C ALA A 110 -23.37 8.68 -14.82
N TYR A 111 -24.03 8.90 -13.68
CA TYR A 111 -25.33 8.34 -13.35
C TYR A 111 -26.44 9.32 -13.72
N TYR A 112 -27.44 8.84 -14.43
CA TYR A 112 -28.66 9.56 -14.78
C TYR A 112 -29.83 8.94 -14.03
N VAL A 113 -30.39 9.69 -13.08
CA VAL A 113 -31.46 9.22 -12.21
C VAL A 113 -32.80 9.78 -12.67
N GLU A 114 -33.72 8.89 -13.02
CA GLU A 114 -35.05 9.22 -13.54
C GLU A 114 -36.12 8.92 -12.50
N MET A 115 -36.95 9.93 -12.22
CA MET A 115 -38.09 9.82 -11.31
C MET A 115 -39.39 9.67 -12.11
N ALA A 116 -40.33 8.88 -11.61
CA ALA A 116 -41.59 8.57 -12.28
C ALA A 116 -42.48 9.81 -12.50
N ASP A 117 -42.32 10.85 -11.68
CA ASP A 117 -43.00 12.14 -11.80
C ASP A 117 -42.23 13.16 -12.67
N GLY A 118 -41.06 12.79 -13.20
CA GLY A 118 -40.18 13.66 -13.96
C GLY A 118 -39.46 14.73 -13.14
N ALA A 119 -39.53 14.68 -11.80
CA ALA A 119 -38.83 15.61 -10.93
C ALA A 119 -37.32 15.34 -10.89
N LEU A 120 -36.52 16.40 -10.72
CA LEU A 120 -35.10 16.28 -10.40
C LEU A 120 -34.91 16.00 -8.90
N LEU A 121 -33.86 15.28 -8.55
CA LEU A 121 -33.53 15.01 -7.16
C LEU A 121 -33.16 16.32 -6.44
N ASN A 122 -33.70 16.49 -5.24
CA ASN A 122 -33.25 17.52 -4.32
C ASN A 122 -31.96 17.08 -3.56
N ASP A 123 -31.38 17.97 -2.76
CA ASP A 123 -30.10 17.71 -2.10
C ASP A 123 -30.16 16.67 -0.96
N GLU A 124 -31.33 16.44 -0.37
CA GLU A 124 -31.53 15.35 0.59
C GLU A 124 -31.54 13.99 -0.14
N GLN A 125 -32.25 13.92 -1.26
CA GLN A 125 -32.32 12.73 -2.10
C GLN A 125 -30.97 12.36 -2.74
N LYS A 126 -30.21 13.36 -3.21
CA LYS A 126 -28.83 13.15 -3.69
C LYS A 126 -27.94 12.57 -2.60
N ARG A 127 -28.00 13.11 -1.38
CA ARG A 127 -27.23 12.62 -0.22
C ARG A 127 -27.62 11.21 0.19
N ALA A 128 -28.90 10.85 0.08
CA ALA A 128 -29.38 9.50 0.37
C ALA A 128 -28.88 8.47 -0.67
N LEU A 129 -28.80 8.85 -1.94
CA LEU A 129 -28.32 7.96 -3.01
C LEU A 129 -26.80 7.84 -3.07
N ALA A 130 -26.07 8.89 -2.66
CA ALA A 130 -24.61 8.95 -2.80
C ALA A 130 -23.88 7.69 -2.29
N PRO A 131 -24.15 7.13 -1.08
CA PRO A 131 -23.45 5.95 -0.58
C PRO A 131 -23.63 4.67 -1.43
N LEU A 132 -24.63 4.63 -2.32
CA LEU A 132 -24.89 3.48 -3.20
C LEU A 132 -24.10 3.53 -4.52
N ILE A 133 -23.60 4.71 -4.90
CA ILE A 133 -23.01 4.92 -6.23
C ILE A 133 -21.54 5.35 -6.20
N HIS A 134 -21.01 5.78 -5.06
CA HIS A 134 -19.59 6.13 -4.91
C HIS A 134 -19.02 5.64 -3.58
N ASP A 135 -17.73 5.34 -3.59
CA ASP A 135 -16.94 5.13 -2.38
C ASP A 135 -16.36 6.47 -1.90
N ARG A 136 -16.86 6.97 -0.76
CA ARG A 136 -16.43 8.23 -0.15
C ARG A 136 -14.93 8.32 0.13
N MET A 137 -14.23 7.18 0.23
CA MET A 137 -12.81 7.12 0.56
C MET A 137 -11.92 7.39 -0.65
N VAL A 138 -12.36 7.00 -1.86
CA VAL A 138 -11.56 7.04 -3.10
C VAL A 138 -12.18 7.87 -4.22
N GLU A 139 -13.45 8.26 -4.11
CA GLU A 139 -14.20 8.94 -5.17
C GLU A 139 -14.78 10.27 -4.70
N SER A 140 -15.07 11.15 -5.65
CA SER A 140 -15.81 12.40 -5.46
C SER A 140 -17.08 12.39 -6.31
N LEU A 141 -18.14 12.96 -5.73
CA LEU A 141 -19.43 13.09 -6.37
C LEU A 141 -19.63 14.54 -6.83
N LEU A 142 -19.79 14.72 -8.14
CA LEU A 142 -20.04 15.98 -8.82
C LEU A 142 -21.45 16.00 -9.42
N PHE A 143 -22.00 17.18 -9.70
CA PHE A 143 -23.34 17.31 -10.25
C PHE A 143 -23.37 17.92 -11.65
N GLN A 144 -22.22 18.39 -12.13
CA GLN A 144 -22.00 18.94 -13.47
C GLN A 144 -20.68 18.42 -14.05
N PHE A 145 -20.59 18.33 -15.38
CA PHE A 145 -19.36 17.89 -16.06
C PHE A 145 -18.21 18.89 -15.93
N ASP A 146 -18.50 20.18 -15.88
CA ASP A 146 -17.46 21.23 -15.81
C ASP A 146 -16.73 21.21 -14.46
N GLU A 147 -17.37 20.70 -13.39
CA GLU A 147 -16.70 20.50 -12.09
C GLU A 147 -15.53 19.51 -12.18
N ALA A 148 -15.51 18.63 -13.18
CA ALA A 148 -14.43 17.67 -13.39
C ALA A 148 -13.11 18.32 -13.84
N GLU A 149 -13.10 19.61 -14.18
CA GLU A 149 -11.84 20.35 -14.38
C GLU A 149 -10.95 20.33 -13.12
N ALA A 150 -11.55 20.21 -11.94
CA ALA A 150 -10.81 20.06 -10.68
C ALA A 150 -9.93 18.81 -10.63
N LEU A 151 -10.20 17.78 -11.45
CA LEU A 151 -9.32 16.62 -11.57
C LEU A 151 -7.93 17.00 -12.06
N PHE A 152 -7.79 18.10 -12.80
CA PHE A 152 -6.56 18.60 -13.44
C PHE A 152 -6.01 19.87 -12.81
N SER A 153 -6.38 20.17 -11.56
CA SER A 153 -5.82 21.33 -10.87
C SER A 153 -4.32 21.13 -10.60
N HIS A 154 -3.48 22.03 -11.12
CA HIS A 154 -2.04 22.04 -10.85
C HIS A 154 -1.73 22.99 -9.70
N ALA A 155 -1.44 22.44 -8.52
CA ALA A 155 -1.00 23.22 -7.37
C ALA A 155 0.51 23.54 -7.46
N THR A 156 0.90 24.71 -6.97
CA THR A 156 2.31 25.05 -6.77
C THR A 156 2.88 24.30 -5.57
N PRO A 157 4.16 23.87 -5.59
CA PRO A 157 4.78 23.17 -4.46
C PRO A 157 4.57 23.93 -3.14
N ALA A 158 4.08 23.23 -2.11
CA ALA A 158 3.98 23.79 -0.77
C ALA A 158 5.38 23.94 -0.11
N PRO A 159 5.62 24.98 0.70
CA PRO A 159 6.92 25.23 1.31
C PRO A 159 7.24 24.24 2.45
N LEU A 160 8.53 24.17 2.79
CA LEU A 160 9.04 23.49 3.98
C LEU A 160 8.55 24.17 5.28
N LEU A 161 8.23 23.39 6.31
CA LEU A 161 7.93 23.91 7.64
C LEU A 161 9.06 23.62 8.63
N THR A 162 9.17 24.46 9.65
CA THR A 162 10.16 24.32 10.73
C THR A 162 9.49 24.43 12.09
N VAL A 163 9.86 23.59 13.04
CA VAL A 163 9.31 23.60 14.40
C VAL A 163 10.27 24.31 15.34
N ASP A 164 9.80 25.32 16.07
CA ASP A 164 10.65 26.19 16.90
C ASP A 164 11.07 25.54 18.24
N VAL A 165 11.94 24.53 18.17
CA VAL A 165 12.50 23.85 19.35
C VAL A 165 13.54 24.72 20.07
N ILE A 166 14.30 25.55 19.36
CA ILE A 166 15.32 26.43 19.96
C ILE A 166 14.67 27.53 20.80
N GLY A 167 13.60 28.16 20.31
CA GLY A 167 12.87 29.20 21.04
C GLY A 167 11.80 28.64 21.98
N GLY A 168 11.03 27.65 21.53
CA GLY A 168 9.87 27.09 22.23
C GLY A 168 10.13 25.83 23.06
N GLY A 169 11.32 25.22 22.95
CA GLY A 169 11.72 24.04 23.72
C GLY A 169 10.80 22.82 23.50
N LYS A 170 10.70 21.97 24.53
CA LYS A 170 9.87 20.75 24.52
C LYS A 170 8.41 21.02 24.14
N ALA A 171 7.85 22.15 24.57
CA ALA A 171 6.45 22.49 24.32
C ALA A 171 6.14 22.68 22.82
N ALA A 172 7.07 23.25 22.05
CA ALA A 172 6.90 23.38 20.60
C ALA A 172 6.86 22.01 19.90
N LEU A 173 7.70 21.07 20.34
CA LEU A 173 7.72 19.72 19.77
C LEU A 173 6.48 18.90 20.15
N VAL A 174 5.97 19.04 21.38
CA VAL A 174 4.70 18.41 21.79
C VAL A 174 3.52 18.92 20.97
N ALA A 175 3.48 20.23 20.67
CA ALA A 175 2.45 20.78 19.80
C ALA A 175 2.55 20.22 18.37
N ALA A 176 3.77 20.16 17.82
CA ALA A 176 4.01 19.60 16.49
C ALA A 176 3.70 18.10 16.39
N ASP A 177 3.99 17.31 17.43
CA ASP A 177 3.64 15.89 17.51
C ASP A 177 2.13 15.67 17.34
N SER A 178 1.31 16.47 18.03
CA SER A 178 -0.14 16.42 17.91
C SER A 178 -0.67 16.93 16.57
N GLU A 179 -0.06 17.98 15.99
CA GLU A 179 -0.52 18.57 14.72
C GLU A 179 -0.15 17.70 13.51
N LEU A 180 1.06 17.14 13.51
CA LEU A 180 1.60 16.31 12.43
C LEU A 180 1.25 14.82 12.60
N GLY A 181 0.75 14.41 13.77
CA GLY A 181 0.38 13.02 14.06
C GLY A 181 1.59 12.08 14.13
N LEU A 182 2.68 12.52 14.77
CA LEU A 182 3.95 11.78 14.80
C LEU A 182 3.92 10.59 15.78
N ALA A 183 3.04 10.64 16.80
CA ALA A 183 2.88 9.61 17.82
C ALA A 183 4.18 9.29 18.58
N LEU A 184 4.94 10.34 18.92
CA LEU A 184 6.20 10.23 19.64
C LEU A 184 5.97 9.93 21.13
N SER A 185 6.82 9.08 21.71
CA SER A 185 6.89 8.90 23.16
C SER A 185 7.60 10.07 23.85
N GLU A 186 7.43 10.20 25.17
CA GLU A 186 8.08 11.26 25.95
C GLU A 186 9.62 11.22 25.82
N ASP A 187 10.21 10.03 25.85
CA ASP A 187 11.66 9.84 25.69
C ASP A 187 12.15 10.24 24.28
N GLU A 188 11.34 10.01 23.25
CA GLU A 188 11.65 10.40 21.87
C GLU A 188 11.58 11.91 21.67
N ILE A 189 10.60 12.57 22.32
CA ILE A 189 10.51 14.03 22.34
C ILE A 189 11.76 14.62 23.02
N ASP A 190 12.17 14.09 24.18
CA ASP A 190 13.36 14.57 24.89
C ASP A 190 14.64 14.35 24.06
N TYR A 191 14.77 13.20 23.42
CA TYR A 191 15.88 12.89 22.51
C TYR A 191 15.97 13.87 21.34
N LEU A 192 14.85 14.20 20.70
CA LEU A 192 14.80 15.15 19.59
C LEU A 192 15.15 16.57 20.06
N VAL A 193 14.62 17.01 21.21
CA VAL A 193 14.96 18.32 21.79
C VAL A 193 16.47 18.42 22.05
N GLU A 194 17.07 17.40 22.67
CA GLU A 194 18.51 17.37 22.93
C GLU A 194 19.32 17.40 21.63
N SER A 195 18.94 16.57 20.66
CA SER A 195 19.61 16.44 19.36
C SER A 195 19.61 17.75 18.58
N PHE A 196 18.45 18.39 18.42
CA PHE A 196 18.34 19.65 17.67
C PHE A 196 18.93 20.85 18.43
N SER A 197 18.91 20.82 19.77
CA SER A 197 19.65 21.78 20.59
C SER A 197 21.17 21.67 20.37
N ALA A 198 21.70 20.45 20.29
CA ALA A 198 23.11 20.19 20.00
C ALA A 198 23.49 20.64 18.58
N LEU A 199 22.59 20.44 17.60
CA LEU A 199 22.74 20.94 16.22
C LEU A 199 22.57 22.47 16.10
N LYS A 200 22.08 23.15 17.15
CA LYS A 200 21.85 24.60 17.21
C LYS A 200 20.95 25.13 16.10
N ARG A 201 19.95 24.34 15.71
CA ARG A 201 18.94 24.73 14.72
C ARG A 201 17.61 24.05 15.01
N ASN A 202 16.55 24.63 14.46
CA ASN A 202 15.22 24.04 14.50
C ASN A 202 15.14 22.81 13.56
N PRO A 203 14.42 21.75 13.96
CA PRO A 203 14.06 20.66 13.07
C PRO A 203 13.07 21.11 12.00
N THR A 204 13.14 20.46 10.84
CA THR A 204 12.10 20.56 9.81
C THR A 204 10.97 19.56 10.07
N ASP A 205 9.79 19.81 9.51
CA ASP A 205 8.70 18.83 9.50
C ASP A 205 9.10 17.51 8.82
N VAL A 206 9.93 17.56 7.78
CA VAL A 206 10.49 16.39 7.08
C VAL A 206 11.35 15.55 8.02
N GLU A 207 12.24 16.17 8.78
CA GLU A 207 13.14 15.47 9.71
C GLU A 207 12.36 14.80 10.85
N LEU A 208 11.32 15.47 11.36
CA LEU A 208 10.47 14.93 12.41
C LEU A 208 9.59 13.78 11.92
N MET A 209 8.96 13.93 10.74
CA MET A 209 8.15 12.87 10.14
C MET A 209 9.01 11.65 9.80
N MET A 210 10.18 11.85 9.19
CA MET A 210 11.14 10.79 8.90
C MET A 210 11.56 10.05 10.17
N PHE A 211 11.87 10.79 11.25
CA PHE A 211 12.21 10.19 12.54
C PHE A 211 11.05 9.37 13.12
N ALA A 212 9.84 9.92 13.11
CA ALA A 212 8.65 9.29 13.64
C ALA A 212 8.32 7.97 12.93
N GLN A 213 8.45 7.93 11.60
CA GLN A 213 8.21 6.70 10.84
C GLN A 213 9.27 5.63 11.12
N ALA A 214 10.56 5.99 11.05
CA ALA A 214 11.67 5.08 11.29
C ALA A 214 11.67 4.51 12.73
N ASN A 215 11.14 5.29 13.68
CA ASN A 215 11.03 4.90 15.09
C ASN A 215 9.61 4.53 15.52
N SER A 216 8.69 4.27 14.58
CA SER A 216 7.37 3.74 14.90
C SER A 216 7.45 2.31 15.47
N GLU A 217 6.39 1.82 16.13
CA GLU A 217 6.35 0.41 16.55
C GLU A 217 6.42 -0.53 15.36
N HIS A 218 5.77 -0.15 14.25
CA HIS A 218 5.76 -0.89 12.99
C HIS A 218 7.18 -1.11 12.43
N CYS A 219 8.02 -0.06 12.38
CA CYS A 219 9.36 -0.18 11.80
C CYS A 219 10.39 -0.71 12.82
N ARG A 220 10.35 -0.24 14.07
CA ARG A 220 11.39 -0.55 15.08
C ARG A 220 11.11 -1.81 15.88
N HIS A 221 9.91 -2.37 15.80
CA HIS A 221 9.50 -3.59 16.52
C HIS A 221 9.84 -3.49 18.02
N LYS A 222 9.50 -2.38 18.69
CA LYS A 222 9.98 -2.09 20.05
C LYS A 222 9.48 -3.15 21.03
N ILE A 223 8.26 -3.67 20.86
CA ILE A 223 7.72 -4.75 21.71
C ILE A 223 8.53 -6.03 21.54
N PHE A 224 8.90 -6.40 20.32
CA PHE A 224 9.70 -7.61 20.06
C PHE A 224 11.13 -7.51 20.60
N ASN A 225 11.65 -6.28 20.68
CA ASN A 225 12.98 -5.95 21.21
C ASN A 225 12.97 -5.50 22.69
N ALA A 226 11.79 -5.50 23.34
CA ALA A 226 11.64 -5.04 24.71
C ALA A 226 12.28 -5.99 25.74
N ASP A 227 12.64 -5.41 26.88
CA ASP A 227 12.89 -6.18 28.11
C ASP A 227 11.55 -6.47 28.81
N TRP A 228 11.46 -7.63 29.47
CA TRP A 228 10.20 -8.09 30.09
C TRP A 228 10.38 -8.38 31.57
N ILE A 229 9.39 -7.97 32.37
CA ILE A 229 9.15 -8.42 33.73
C ILE A 229 7.78 -9.08 33.73
N ILE A 230 7.71 -10.35 34.12
CA ILE A 230 6.45 -11.11 34.17
C ILE A 230 6.27 -11.62 35.59
N ASP A 231 5.17 -11.21 36.24
CA ASP A 231 4.86 -11.52 37.64
C ASP A 231 5.98 -11.09 38.62
N GLY A 232 6.61 -9.95 38.34
CA GLY A 232 7.72 -9.41 39.14
C GLY A 232 9.08 -10.04 38.86
N GLU A 233 9.16 -11.05 37.97
CA GLU A 233 10.41 -11.70 37.59
C GLU A 233 10.94 -11.16 36.26
N LYS A 234 12.18 -10.66 36.28
CA LYS A 234 12.87 -10.22 35.06
C LYS A 234 13.17 -11.41 34.16
N GLN A 235 12.73 -11.34 32.92
CA GLN A 235 12.96 -12.37 31.91
C GLN A 235 14.36 -12.23 31.30
N ALA A 236 15.04 -13.35 31.07
CA ALA A 236 16.42 -13.37 30.58
C ALA A 236 16.52 -13.09 29.06
N ILE A 237 15.46 -13.37 28.30
CA ILE A 237 15.42 -13.25 26.85
C ILE A 237 14.13 -12.58 26.40
N GLY A 238 14.23 -11.61 25.49
CA GLY A 238 13.09 -10.97 24.84
C GLY A 238 12.49 -11.83 23.71
N LEU A 239 11.41 -11.36 23.09
CA LEU A 239 10.69 -12.10 22.05
C LEU A 239 11.55 -12.40 20.82
N PHE A 240 12.21 -11.39 20.24
CA PHE A 240 13.02 -11.60 19.03
C PHE A 240 14.24 -12.51 19.28
N PRO A 241 14.98 -12.40 20.41
CA PRO A 241 15.96 -13.40 20.80
C PRO A 241 15.40 -14.83 20.91
N MET A 242 14.16 -15.03 21.38
CA MET A 242 13.51 -16.35 21.38
C MET A 242 13.27 -16.87 19.96
N ILE A 243 12.86 -16.01 19.02
CA ILE A 243 12.72 -16.40 17.60
C ILE A 243 14.08 -16.79 17.00
N ARG A 244 15.12 -15.96 17.19
CA ARG A 244 16.48 -16.26 16.72
C ARG A 244 17.07 -17.53 17.33
N HIS A 245 16.59 -17.95 18.50
CA HIS A 245 17.01 -19.21 19.10
C HIS A 245 16.61 -20.43 18.25
N THR A 246 15.52 -20.36 17.49
CA THR A 246 15.09 -21.46 16.61
C THR A 246 16.14 -21.75 15.53
N THR A 247 16.63 -20.71 14.84
CA THR A 247 17.72 -20.81 13.86
C THR A 247 19.04 -21.27 14.48
N LYS A 248 19.35 -20.82 15.71
CA LYS A 248 20.55 -21.30 16.43
C LYS A 248 20.49 -22.79 16.74
N CYS A 249 19.30 -23.32 17.05
CA CYS A 249 19.09 -24.73 17.36
C CYS A 249 19.01 -25.61 16.11
N SER A 250 18.58 -25.06 14.97
CA SER A 250 18.42 -25.78 13.71
C SER A 250 18.86 -24.91 12.53
N PRO A 251 20.17 -24.68 12.34
CA PRO A 251 20.70 -23.80 11.30
C PRO A 251 20.72 -24.42 9.90
N ASP A 252 20.60 -25.75 9.80
CA ASP A 252 20.75 -26.49 8.55
C ASP A 252 19.75 -25.99 7.48
N GLY A 253 20.28 -25.67 6.30
CA GLY A 253 19.50 -25.18 5.16
C GLY A 253 19.07 -23.71 5.23
N VAL A 254 19.48 -22.94 6.26
CA VAL A 254 19.24 -21.49 6.32
C VAL A 254 20.43 -20.75 5.69
N LEU A 255 20.18 -20.04 4.59
CA LEU A 255 21.20 -19.26 3.87
C LEU A 255 21.18 -17.79 4.28
N SER A 256 19.99 -17.23 4.55
CA SER A 256 19.84 -15.88 5.10
C SER A 256 18.64 -15.81 6.05
N ALA A 257 18.82 -15.13 7.19
CA ALA A 257 17.76 -14.83 8.14
C ALA A 257 18.07 -13.58 8.97
N TYR A 258 17.06 -12.75 9.20
CA TYR A 258 17.08 -11.58 10.11
C TYR A 258 18.02 -10.42 9.72
N HIS A 259 18.46 -10.36 8.47
CA HIS A 259 19.35 -9.29 7.95
C HIS A 259 18.94 -8.83 6.54
N ASP A 260 17.74 -9.21 6.10
CA ASP A 260 17.14 -8.79 4.83
C ASP A 260 15.61 -8.84 4.96
N ASN A 261 14.91 -8.37 3.93
CA ASN A 261 13.45 -8.30 3.88
C ASN A 261 12.78 -9.67 3.81
N ALA A 262 13.50 -10.71 3.37
CA ALA A 262 13.03 -12.08 3.34
C ALA A 262 14.10 -13.05 3.87
N ALA A 263 13.68 -14.21 4.36
CA ALA A 263 14.62 -15.29 4.66
C ALA A 263 14.94 -16.08 3.40
N VAL A 264 16.13 -16.65 3.30
CA VAL A 264 16.55 -17.54 2.20
C VAL A 264 16.89 -18.92 2.74
N ILE A 265 16.30 -19.94 2.12
CA ILE A 265 16.55 -21.34 2.44
C ILE A 265 17.15 -22.09 1.24
N GLU A 266 17.97 -23.08 1.56
CA GLU A 266 18.57 -23.99 0.59
C GLU A 266 17.49 -24.86 -0.08
N SER A 267 17.69 -25.15 -1.37
CA SER A 267 16.97 -26.21 -2.06
C SER A 267 17.96 -27.31 -2.38
N ALA A 268 17.66 -28.54 -1.96
CA ALA A 268 18.47 -29.72 -2.25
C ALA A 268 18.48 -30.10 -3.74
N ASN A 269 17.62 -29.47 -4.56
CA ASN A 269 17.51 -29.75 -5.99
C ASN A 269 18.08 -28.60 -6.81
N GLU A 270 18.84 -28.95 -7.85
CA GLU A 270 19.15 -28.02 -8.94
C GLU A 270 17.84 -27.59 -9.65
N ALA A 271 17.77 -26.31 -9.98
CA ALA A 271 16.72 -25.74 -10.80
C ALA A 271 17.24 -25.51 -12.22
N ALA A 272 16.47 -25.94 -13.22
CA ALA A 272 16.67 -25.53 -14.60
C ALA A 272 15.98 -24.17 -14.82
N ARG A 273 16.65 -23.07 -14.46
CA ARG A 273 16.13 -21.72 -14.68
C ARG A 273 16.01 -21.44 -16.17
N PHE A 274 14.92 -20.79 -16.58
CA PHE A 274 14.64 -20.51 -17.99
C PHE A 274 14.35 -19.02 -18.19
N PHE A 275 15.26 -18.33 -18.88
CA PHE A 275 15.21 -16.87 -19.08
C PHE A 275 15.98 -16.47 -20.35
N PRO A 276 15.75 -15.25 -20.90
CA PRO A 276 16.49 -14.80 -22.07
C PRO A 276 17.96 -14.49 -21.73
N ASP A 277 18.87 -14.92 -22.59
CA ASP A 277 20.29 -14.57 -22.54
C ASP A 277 20.44 -13.04 -22.70
N GLY A 278 21.19 -12.40 -21.79
CA GLY A 278 21.32 -10.94 -21.76
C GLY A 278 21.98 -10.32 -22.99
N THR A 279 22.67 -11.11 -23.83
CA THR A 279 23.30 -10.61 -25.07
C THR A 279 22.48 -11.00 -26.31
N SER A 280 22.06 -12.26 -26.44
CA SER A 280 21.35 -12.71 -27.64
C SER A 280 19.83 -12.52 -27.58
N GLY A 281 19.25 -12.36 -26.39
CA GLY A 281 17.80 -12.36 -26.16
C GLY A 281 17.14 -13.73 -26.32
N GLU A 282 17.90 -14.79 -26.63
CA GLU A 282 17.37 -16.14 -26.78
C GLU A 282 17.12 -16.78 -25.42
N TYR A 283 15.97 -17.43 -25.25
CA TYR A 283 15.68 -18.16 -24.03
C TYR A 283 16.55 -19.41 -23.91
N ARG A 284 17.19 -19.58 -22.75
CA ARG A 284 18.07 -20.72 -22.45
C ARG A 284 17.78 -21.30 -21.07
N ARG A 285 18.15 -22.56 -20.90
CA ARG A 285 18.13 -23.22 -19.59
C ARG A 285 19.50 -23.09 -18.93
N VAL A 286 19.50 -22.66 -17.67
CA VAL A 286 20.68 -22.60 -16.82
C VAL A 286 20.41 -23.48 -15.61
N ASN A 287 21.19 -24.55 -15.45
CA ASN A 287 21.10 -25.43 -14.29
C ASN A 287 21.97 -24.86 -13.18
N GLU A 288 21.37 -24.58 -12.03
CA GLU A 288 22.03 -24.01 -10.86
C GLU A 288 21.23 -24.29 -9.58
N ALA A 289 21.73 -23.90 -8.42
CA ALA A 289 21.02 -24.07 -7.16
C ALA A 289 19.66 -23.35 -7.16
N GLY A 290 18.62 -24.06 -6.72
CA GLY A 290 17.24 -23.58 -6.73
C GLY A 290 16.79 -22.91 -5.43
N HIS A 291 17.65 -22.09 -4.79
CA HIS A 291 17.34 -21.49 -3.49
C HIS A 291 16.05 -20.67 -3.48
N ILE A 292 15.39 -20.65 -2.32
CA ILE A 292 14.03 -20.13 -2.15
C ILE A 292 14.08 -19.02 -1.10
N ASN A 293 13.60 -17.82 -1.47
CA ASN A 293 13.30 -16.79 -0.48
C ASN A 293 11.83 -16.88 -0.05
N ILE A 294 11.55 -16.60 1.22
CA ILE A 294 10.21 -16.67 1.81
C ILE A 294 9.92 -15.43 2.65
N LYS A 295 8.69 -14.90 2.51
CA LYS A 295 8.21 -13.76 3.29
C LYS A 295 6.69 -13.88 3.53
N VAL A 296 6.24 -13.31 4.64
CA VAL A 296 4.82 -13.14 4.96
C VAL A 296 4.69 -11.81 5.72
N GLU A 297 3.72 -11.01 5.31
CA GLU A 297 3.36 -9.73 5.92
C GLU A 297 1.86 -9.64 6.21
N THR A 298 1.47 -8.55 6.87
CA THR A 298 0.07 -8.25 7.15
C THR A 298 -0.28 -6.82 6.79
N HIS A 299 -1.51 -6.58 6.32
CA HIS A 299 -1.97 -5.25 5.92
C HIS A 299 -3.31 -4.87 6.60
N ASN A 300 -3.34 -5.04 7.91
CA ASN A 300 -4.56 -5.09 8.73
C ASN A 300 -5.31 -3.76 8.81
N HIS A 301 -4.63 -2.68 9.20
CA HIS A 301 -5.26 -1.37 9.44
C HIS A 301 -5.87 -0.77 8.16
N PRO A 302 -5.14 -0.69 7.03
CA PRO A 302 -5.71 -0.15 5.80
C PRO A 302 -6.87 -1.00 5.27
N THR A 303 -6.82 -2.33 5.44
CA THR A 303 -7.92 -3.22 5.04
C THR A 303 -9.20 -2.99 5.86
N ALA A 304 -9.10 -2.53 7.12
CA ALA A 304 -10.27 -2.16 7.92
C ALA A 304 -10.99 -0.91 7.38
N ILE A 305 -10.25 -0.02 6.69
CA ILE A 305 -10.74 1.28 6.19
C ILE A 305 -11.19 1.16 4.73
N SER A 306 -10.34 0.64 3.86
CA SER A 306 -10.62 0.44 2.44
C SER A 306 -10.07 -0.93 2.00
N PRO A 307 -10.91 -1.99 2.00
CA PRO A 307 -10.45 -3.37 1.88
C PRO A 307 -9.77 -3.70 0.56
N PHE A 308 -10.32 -3.24 -0.57
CA PHE A 308 -9.77 -3.53 -1.89
C PHE A 308 -8.32 -3.04 -2.00
N PRO A 309 -8.02 -1.73 -1.85
CA PRO A 309 -6.65 -1.27 -1.95
C PRO A 309 -5.77 -1.79 -0.80
N GLY A 310 -6.30 -1.90 0.42
CA GLY A 310 -5.52 -2.42 1.56
C GLY A 310 -5.01 -3.85 1.33
N ALA A 311 -5.85 -4.73 0.77
CA ALA A 311 -5.45 -6.08 0.42
C ALA A 311 -4.54 -6.15 -0.82
N ALA A 312 -4.79 -5.30 -1.81
CA ALA A 312 -3.96 -5.20 -3.01
C ALA A 312 -2.53 -4.76 -2.67
N THR A 313 -2.37 -3.71 -1.86
CA THR A 313 -1.05 -3.21 -1.45
C THR A 313 -0.36 -4.11 -0.44
N GLY A 314 -1.11 -4.89 0.34
CA GLY A 314 -0.54 -5.99 1.13
C GLY A 314 0.17 -7.01 0.27
N MET A 315 -0.44 -7.41 -0.85
CA MET A 315 0.22 -8.30 -1.83
C MET A 315 1.41 -7.62 -2.50
N GLY A 316 1.26 -6.37 -2.94
CA GLY A 316 2.34 -5.62 -3.57
C GLY A 316 3.56 -5.43 -2.68
N GLY A 317 3.38 -4.96 -1.44
CA GLY A 317 4.48 -4.77 -0.50
C GLY A 317 5.29 -6.06 -0.30
N GLU A 318 4.61 -7.17 -0.08
CA GLU A 318 5.25 -8.48 0.11
C GLU A 318 5.97 -8.98 -1.16
N ILE A 319 5.40 -8.75 -2.35
CA ILE A 319 6.05 -9.04 -3.64
C ILE A 319 7.32 -8.20 -3.81
N ARG A 320 7.32 -6.93 -3.36
CA ARG A 320 8.51 -6.08 -3.40
C ARG A 320 9.61 -6.62 -2.50
N ASP A 321 9.30 -7.10 -1.30
CA ASP A 321 10.27 -7.73 -0.42
C ASP A 321 10.92 -8.96 -1.05
N GLU A 322 10.12 -9.81 -1.70
CA GLU A 322 10.64 -10.96 -2.43
C GLU A 322 11.56 -10.53 -3.56
N GLY A 323 11.17 -9.53 -4.37
CA GLY A 323 12.01 -9.00 -5.45
C GLY A 323 13.29 -8.32 -4.95
N ALA A 324 13.21 -7.67 -3.79
CA ALA A 324 14.28 -6.90 -3.16
C ALA A 324 15.25 -7.74 -2.31
N THR A 325 15.01 -9.04 -2.16
CA THR A 325 15.89 -9.93 -1.41
C THR A 325 17.29 -9.98 -2.07
N GLY A 326 18.32 -9.75 -1.26
CA GLY A 326 19.71 -9.71 -1.65
C GLY A 326 19.98 -8.65 -2.71
N ARG A 327 20.51 -9.08 -3.86
CA ARG A 327 20.80 -8.22 -5.03
C ARG A 327 19.79 -8.42 -6.17
N GLY A 328 18.59 -8.88 -5.83
CA GLY A 328 17.49 -9.12 -6.75
C GLY A 328 17.12 -10.60 -6.82
N ALA A 329 15.85 -10.88 -6.59
CA ALA A 329 15.26 -12.22 -6.73
C ALA A 329 13.95 -12.17 -7.53
N LYS A 330 13.34 -13.33 -7.74
CA LYS A 330 12.12 -13.47 -8.53
C LYS A 330 10.97 -14.08 -7.73
N PRO A 331 9.89 -13.33 -7.45
CA PRO A 331 8.65 -13.86 -6.89
C PRO A 331 8.08 -15.02 -7.72
N LYS A 332 7.52 -16.04 -7.07
CA LYS A 332 7.10 -17.28 -7.76
C LYS A 332 5.69 -17.73 -7.42
N ALA A 333 5.30 -17.78 -6.16
CA ALA A 333 3.97 -18.19 -5.75
C ALA A 333 3.55 -17.52 -4.44
N GLY A 334 2.27 -17.19 -4.32
CA GLY A 334 1.72 -16.49 -3.17
C GLY A 334 0.80 -17.34 -2.30
N LEU A 335 0.49 -16.77 -1.14
CA LEU A 335 -0.59 -17.13 -0.24
C LEU A 335 -1.37 -15.89 0.19
N ALA A 336 -2.66 -16.08 0.50
CA ALA A 336 -3.53 -15.03 1.04
C ALA A 336 -4.31 -15.52 2.26
N GLY A 337 -4.40 -14.71 3.31
CA GLY A 337 -5.11 -15.06 4.54
C GLY A 337 -6.04 -13.96 5.03
N PHE A 338 -7.23 -14.34 5.50
CA PHE A 338 -8.19 -13.41 6.08
C PHE A 338 -8.74 -13.88 7.42
N THR A 339 -8.74 -13.01 8.42
CA THR A 339 -9.54 -13.19 9.64
C THR A 339 -10.43 -11.96 9.86
N VAL A 340 -11.73 -12.17 10.01
CA VAL A 340 -12.74 -11.11 10.19
C VAL A 340 -13.75 -11.48 11.27
N SER A 341 -14.55 -10.50 11.73
CA SER A 341 -15.74 -10.74 12.56
C SER A 341 -16.80 -11.58 11.82
N ASN A 342 -17.97 -11.79 12.43
CA ASN A 342 -19.05 -12.53 11.78
C ASN A 342 -19.54 -11.83 10.50
N LEU A 343 -19.91 -12.61 9.47
CA LEU A 343 -20.30 -12.04 8.18
C LEU A 343 -21.71 -11.45 8.20
N GLN A 344 -22.60 -12.02 9.00
CA GLN A 344 -23.99 -11.57 9.13
C GLN A 344 -24.67 -11.40 7.77
N LEU A 345 -24.64 -12.45 6.94
CA LEU A 345 -25.23 -12.42 5.60
C LEU A 345 -26.73 -12.07 5.72
N PRO A 346 -27.22 -11.00 5.04
CA PRO A 346 -28.59 -10.50 5.24
C PRO A 346 -29.68 -11.55 5.04
N ASP A 347 -29.51 -12.40 4.02
CA ASP A 347 -30.48 -13.43 3.65
C ASP A 347 -30.16 -14.82 4.24
N ALA A 348 -29.11 -14.93 5.06
CA ALA A 348 -28.64 -16.20 5.62
C ALA A 348 -27.98 -16.06 7.02
N PRO A 349 -28.65 -15.43 8.00
CA PRO A 349 -28.10 -15.29 9.35
C PRO A 349 -27.84 -16.65 9.99
N ARG A 350 -26.78 -16.74 10.80
CA ARG A 350 -26.42 -17.96 11.52
C ARG A 350 -26.75 -17.85 13.00
N PRO A 351 -27.08 -18.99 13.67
CA PRO A 351 -27.55 -18.97 15.06
C PRO A 351 -26.47 -18.59 16.09
N TRP A 352 -25.21 -18.46 15.69
CA TRP A 352 -24.10 -18.00 16.53
C TRP A 352 -23.72 -16.54 16.25
N GLU A 353 -24.38 -15.86 15.33
CA GLU A 353 -24.06 -14.47 14.98
C GLU A 353 -24.94 -13.50 15.78
N GLU A 354 -24.30 -12.53 16.44
CA GLU A 354 -24.95 -11.41 17.11
C GLU A 354 -24.43 -10.09 16.53
N ASP A 355 -25.32 -9.13 16.30
CA ASP A 355 -24.93 -7.78 15.88
C ASP A 355 -24.45 -6.98 17.09
N ASN A 356 -23.14 -6.88 17.22
CA ASN A 356 -22.46 -6.15 18.29
C ASN A 356 -22.10 -4.70 17.90
N GLY A 357 -22.56 -4.23 16.73
CA GLY A 357 -22.16 -2.96 16.15
C GLY A 357 -20.68 -2.88 15.75
N LYS A 358 -20.28 -1.76 15.16
CA LYS A 358 -18.88 -1.50 14.78
C LYS A 358 -18.59 0.01 14.76
N PRO A 359 -17.32 0.44 14.87
CA PRO A 359 -16.96 1.83 14.62
C PRO A 359 -17.43 2.31 13.23
N ALA A 360 -17.98 3.52 13.15
CA ALA A 360 -18.55 4.05 11.91
C ALA A 360 -17.53 4.29 10.78
N ARG A 361 -16.24 4.39 11.12
CA ARG A 361 -15.14 4.62 10.16
C ARG A 361 -14.59 3.35 9.51
N ILE A 362 -14.82 2.17 10.09
CA ILE A 362 -14.37 0.90 9.51
C ILE A 362 -15.51 0.25 8.74
N VAL A 363 -15.19 -0.57 7.75
CA VAL A 363 -16.19 -1.35 7.00
C VAL A 363 -16.61 -2.61 7.77
N SER A 364 -17.68 -3.29 7.32
CA SER A 364 -18.10 -4.55 7.94
C SER A 364 -17.19 -5.72 7.57
N ALA A 365 -17.26 -6.82 8.33
CA ALA A 365 -16.59 -8.07 7.97
C ALA A 365 -17.03 -8.61 6.59
N LEU A 366 -18.31 -8.42 6.25
CA LEU A 366 -18.83 -8.78 4.93
C LEU A 366 -18.20 -7.94 3.83
N ASP A 367 -18.13 -6.61 4.00
CA ASP A 367 -17.49 -5.72 3.01
C ASP A 367 -16.02 -6.07 2.81
N ILE A 368 -15.30 -6.39 3.89
CA ILE A 368 -13.90 -6.85 3.81
C ILE A 368 -13.81 -8.10 2.94
N MET A 369 -14.70 -9.07 3.13
CA MET A 369 -14.67 -10.33 2.36
C MET A 369 -15.25 -10.21 0.95
N LEU A 370 -16.00 -9.16 0.63
CA LEU A 370 -16.47 -8.87 -0.72
C LEU A 370 -15.39 -8.15 -1.54
N GLU A 371 -14.66 -7.21 -0.94
CA GLU A 371 -13.74 -6.32 -1.66
C GLU A 371 -12.26 -6.69 -1.48
N GLY A 372 -11.84 -7.08 -0.28
CA GLY A 372 -10.45 -7.39 0.05
C GLY A 372 -9.86 -8.54 -0.77
N PRO A 373 -10.50 -9.73 -0.83
CA PRO A 373 -10.02 -10.82 -1.68
C PRO A 373 -9.91 -10.46 -3.16
N ILE A 374 -10.81 -9.63 -3.68
CA ILE A 374 -10.75 -9.15 -5.07
C ILE A 374 -9.55 -8.24 -5.28
N GLY A 375 -9.27 -7.33 -4.34
CA GLY A 375 -8.07 -6.48 -4.38
C GLY A 375 -6.77 -7.28 -4.37
N GLY A 376 -6.64 -8.23 -3.44
CA GLY A 376 -5.47 -9.11 -3.35
C GLY A 376 -5.30 -10.02 -4.58
N ALA A 377 -6.40 -10.54 -5.14
CA ALA A 377 -6.38 -11.31 -6.38
C ALA A 377 -6.03 -10.44 -7.60
N ALA A 378 -6.59 -9.23 -7.71
CA ALA A 378 -6.29 -8.30 -8.78
C ALA A 378 -4.79 -7.99 -8.86
N PHE A 379 -4.14 -7.79 -7.71
CA PHE A 379 -2.70 -7.56 -7.66
C PHE A 379 -1.90 -8.76 -8.17
N ASN A 380 -2.14 -9.94 -7.59
CA ASN A 380 -1.45 -11.17 -8.00
C ASN A 380 -1.67 -11.50 -9.49
N ASN A 381 -2.89 -11.33 -9.99
CA ASN A 381 -3.25 -11.61 -11.38
C ASN A 381 -2.53 -10.67 -12.36
N GLU A 382 -2.59 -9.35 -12.12
CA GLU A 382 -2.01 -8.36 -13.02
C GLU A 382 -0.47 -8.33 -12.94
N PHE A 383 0.11 -8.61 -11.77
CA PHE A 383 1.55 -8.83 -11.62
C PHE A 383 2.02 -10.16 -12.28
N GLY A 384 1.18 -11.18 -12.21
CA GLY A 384 1.45 -12.52 -12.75
C GLY A 384 2.17 -13.43 -11.76
N ARG A 385 1.69 -13.51 -10.51
CA ARG A 385 2.11 -14.50 -9.50
C ARG A 385 0.90 -15.37 -9.10
N PRO A 386 0.96 -16.71 -9.25
CA PRO A 386 -0.16 -17.56 -8.85
C PRO A 386 -0.32 -17.61 -7.33
N ASN A 387 -1.56 -17.59 -6.84
CA ASN A 387 -1.89 -17.69 -5.43
C ASN A 387 -2.37 -19.10 -5.09
N LEU A 388 -1.54 -19.88 -4.39
CA LEU A 388 -1.68 -21.34 -4.34
C LEU A 388 -2.19 -21.89 -3.01
N THR A 389 -2.21 -21.06 -1.96
CA THR A 389 -2.72 -21.47 -0.65
C THR A 389 -3.25 -20.27 0.13
N GLY A 390 -3.91 -20.53 1.24
CA GLY A 390 -4.50 -19.49 2.06
C GLY A 390 -5.35 -20.01 3.19
N TYR A 391 -5.89 -19.08 3.98
CA TYR A 391 -6.88 -19.41 5.00
C TYR A 391 -7.95 -18.32 5.09
N PHE A 392 -9.11 -18.69 5.60
CA PHE A 392 -10.17 -17.74 5.93
C PHE A 392 -10.82 -18.16 7.24
N ARG A 393 -10.93 -17.23 8.19
CA ARG A 393 -11.53 -17.43 9.51
C ARG A 393 -12.51 -16.30 9.83
N THR A 394 -13.65 -16.68 10.40
CA THR A 394 -14.56 -15.75 11.08
C THR A 394 -14.51 -16.03 12.57
N TYR A 395 -14.43 -14.98 13.39
CA TYR A 395 -14.58 -15.11 14.84
C TYR A 395 -15.02 -13.78 15.45
N GLU A 396 -16.13 -13.81 16.16
CA GLU A 396 -16.62 -12.71 16.99
C GLU A 396 -17.62 -13.29 17.98
N GLU A 397 -17.30 -13.21 19.27
CA GLU A 397 -18.12 -13.81 20.33
C GLU A 397 -17.89 -13.12 21.67
N TRP A 398 -18.93 -13.10 22.51
CA TRP A 398 -18.83 -12.77 23.93
C TRP A 398 -18.25 -13.96 24.70
N VAL A 399 -16.99 -13.82 25.11
CA VAL A 399 -16.29 -14.87 25.87
C VAL A 399 -16.00 -14.41 27.29
N ALA A 400 -15.73 -15.37 28.18
CA ALA A 400 -15.17 -15.07 29.49
C ALA A 400 -13.85 -14.28 29.32
N GLY A 401 -13.70 -13.21 30.09
CA GLY A 401 -12.52 -12.36 30.13
C GLY A 401 -12.11 -12.08 31.58
N VAL A 402 -11.04 -11.30 31.73
CA VAL A 402 -10.44 -10.97 33.04
C VAL A 402 -11.44 -10.28 33.97
N ASP A 403 -12.22 -9.35 33.42
CA ASP A 403 -13.16 -8.50 34.16
C ASP A 403 -14.61 -8.76 33.71
N GLY A 404 -14.97 -10.04 33.55
CA GLY A 404 -16.28 -10.48 33.07
C GLY A 404 -16.32 -10.76 31.57
N LYS A 405 -17.53 -10.81 30.99
CA LYS A 405 -17.70 -11.09 29.55
C LYS A 405 -17.08 -9.99 28.70
N GLN A 406 -16.32 -10.39 27.69
CA GLN A 406 -15.67 -9.49 26.73
C GLN A 406 -15.97 -9.94 25.31
N LEU A 407 -16.26 -8.97 24.44
CA LEU A 407 -16.36 -9.23 23.01
C LEU A 407 -14.96 -9.42 22.44
N ARG A 408 -14.71 -10.57 21.80
CA ARG A 408 -13.45 -10.87 21.14
C ARG A 408 -13.73 -11.21 19.68
N GLY A 409 -13.11 -10.46 18.77
CA GLY A 409 -13.30 -10.63 17.34
C GLY A 409 -12.30 -9.83 16.51
N TYR A 410 -12.61 -9.65 15.23
CA TYR A 410 -11.71 -9.07 14.24
C TYR A 410 -12.38 -7.94 13.44
N HIS A 411 -12.84 -6.92 14.16
CA HIS A 411 -13.24 -5.64 13.57
C HIS A 411 -12.06 -4.99 12.82
N LYS A 412 -10.86 -4.98 13.42
CA LYS A 412 -9.61 -4.84 12.67
C LYS A 412 -9.28 -6.23 12.11
N PRO A 413 -9.30 -6.44 10.79
CA PRO A 413 -9.10 -7.76 10.23
C PRO A 413 -7.65 -8.20 10.35
N ILE A 414 -7.41 -9.49 10.16
CA ILE A 414 -6.13 -9.95 9.66
C ILE A 414 -6.24 -10.02 8.14
N MET A 415 -5.38 -9.31 7.43
CA MET A 415 -5.14 -9.49 6.00
C MET A 415 -3.68 -9.90 5.86
N ILE A 416 -3.44 -11.15 5.46
CA ILE A 416 -2.11 -11.74 5.27
C ILE A 416 -1.82 -11.83 3.77
N ALA A 417 -0.62 -11.38 3.41
CA ALA A 417 0.01 -11.62 2.13
C ALA A 417 1.35 -12.32 2.39
N GLY A 418 1.70 -13.29 1.58
CA GLY A 418 2.97 -13.99 1.73
C GLY A 418 3.28 -14.78 0.48
N GLY A 419 4.50 -15.28 0.38
CA GLY A 419 4.88 -16.09 -0.74
C GLY A 419 6.26 -16.70 -0.62
N LEU A 420 6.67 -17.22 -1.76
CA LEU A 420 8.02 -17.66 -2.02
C LEU A 420 8.47 -17.22 -3.40
N GLY A 421 9.78 -16.98 -3.50
CA GLY A 421 10.47 -16.68 -4.74
C GLY A 421 11.65 -17.62 -5.02
N ALA A 422 12.45 -17.26 -6.01
CA ALA A 422 13.67 -17.96 -6.38
C ALA A 422 14.84 -16.98 -6.48
N ILE A 423 15.94 -17.29 -5.79
CA ILE A 423 17.13 -16.45 -5.71
C ILE A 423 18.40 -17.23 -6.10
N ARG A 424 19.34 -16.59 -6.79
CA ARG A 424 20.62 -17.21 -7.17
C ARG A 424 21.61 -17.09 -6.02
N GLU A 425 22.46 -18.09 -5.84
CA GLU A 425 23.39 -18.18 -4.71
C GLU A 425 24.28 -16.94 -4.57
N GLN A 426 24.85 -16.45 -5.67
CA GLN A 426 25.72 -15.26 -5.66
C GLN A 426 25.01 -13.92 -5.38
N HIS A 427 23.67 -13.94 -5.30
CA HIS A 427 22.84 -12.74 -5.10
C HIS A 427 22.16 -12.71 -3.75
N ILE A 428 22.39 -13.70 -2.88
CA ILE A 428 21.80 -13.76 -1.52
C ILE A 428 22.30 -12.60 -0.67
N GLU A 429 23.61 -12.34 -0.70
CA GLU A 429 24.23 -11.29 0.11
C GLU A 429 24.15 -9.91 -0.58
N LYS A 430 23.81 -8.88 0.21
CA LYS A 430 23.91 -7.48 -0.23
C LYS A 430 25.37 -7.02 -0.16
N ASN A 431 25.77 -6.19 -1.12
CA ASN A 431 27.11 -5.60 -1.11
C ASN A 431 27.11 -4.21 -0.46
N ILE A 432 28.24 -3.85 0.14
CA ILE A 432 28.46 -2.49 0.65
C ILE A 432 28.60 -1.51 -0.52
N MET A 433 27.79 -0.46 -0.52
CA MET A 433 27.88 0.60 -1.53
C MET A 433 29.14 1.47 -1.32
N PRO A 434 30.04 1.57 -2.32
CA PRO A 434 31.12 2.55 -2.27
C PRO A 434 30.57 3.98 -2.40
N PRO A 435 31.35 5.00 -1.97
CA PRO A 435 31.05 6.39 -2.33
C PRO A 435 30.91 6.55 -3.85
N GLU A 436 30.11 7.54 -4.28
CA GLU A 436 29.78 7.80 -5.68
C GLU A 436 28.83 6.78 -6.35
N THR A 437 28.39 5.73 -5.63
CA THR A 437 27.27 4.90 -6.06
C THR A 437 26.01 5.75 -6.16
N GLN A 438 25.33 5.63 -7.30
CA GLN A 438 24.11 6.36 -7.60
C GLN A 438 22.93 5.68 -6.88
N LEU A 439 22.16 6.47 -6.14
CA LEU A 439 20.96 6.04 -5.44
C LEU A 439 19.75 6.29 -6.33
N ILE A 440 19.00 5.24 -6.61
CA ILE A 440 17.91 5.24 -7.57
C ILE A 440 16.60 4.91 -6.87
N VAL A 441 15.54 5.60 -7.26
CA VAL A 441 14.16 5.16 -7.07
C VAL A 441 13.70 4.53 -8.38
N LEU A 442 13.33 3.25 -8.35
CA LEU A 442 12.78 2.49 -9.46
C LEU A 442 11.27 2.34 -9.25
N GLY A 443 10.47 2.62 -10.27
CA GLY A 443 9.03 2.41 -10.28
C GLY A 443 8.19 3.70 -10.20
N GLY A 444 7.00 3.58 -9.62
CA GLY A 444 5.93 4.57 -9.75
C GLY A 444 6.27 5.97 -9.22
N PRO A 445 5.72 7.04 -9.81
CA PRO A 445 5.85 8.38 -9.28
C PRO A 445 5.13 8.55 -7.94
N ALA A 446 5.65 9.46 -7.11
CA ALA A 446 5.06 9.82 -5.84
C ALA A 446 3.70 10.52 -6.03
N MET A 447 2.79 10.23 -5.11
CA MET A 447 1.47 10.81 -4.89
C MET A 447 1.27 10.98 -3.38
N LEU A 448 0.29 11.78 -2.97
CA LEU A 448 -0.04 11.95 -1.55
C LEU A 448 -0.85 10.77 -1.02
N ILE A 449 -0.15 9.66 -0.79
CA ILE A 449 -0.70 8.37 -0.38
C ILE A 449 0.02 7.91 0.88
N GLY A 450 -0.74 7.41 1.87
CA GLY A 450 -0.12 6.73 3.02
C GLY A 450 0.72 7.61 3.94
N LEU A 451 0.70 8.94 3.81
CA LEU A 451 1.52 9.81 4.65
C LEU A 451 1.14 9.59 6.12
N GLY A 452 2.07 9.11 6.94
CA GLY A 452 1.75 8.77 8.33
C GLY A 452 1.49 7.28 8.59
N GLY A 453 1.50 6.40 7.58
CA GLY A 453 1.00 5.02 7.70
C GLY A 453 1.66 4.16 8.79
N GLY A 454 2.98 4.24 8.95
CA GLY A 454 3.69 3.56 10.04
C GLY A 454 3.23 3.99 11.44
N ALA A 455 3.04 5.29 11.66
CA ALA A 455 2.47 5.83 12.90
C ALA A 455 0.99 5.46 13.07
N ALA A 456 0.18 5.61 12.01
CA ALA A 456 -1.26 5.31 12.04
C ALA A 456 -1.56 3.82 12.27
N SER A 457 -0.73 2.91 11.75
CA SER A 457 -0.87 1.47 11.98
C SER A 457 -0.52 1.04 13.41
N SER A 458 0.27 1.86 14.12
CA SER A 458 0.74 1.64 15.49
C SER A 458 -0.29 2.03 16.57
N VAL A 459 -1.38 2.73 16.21
CA VAL A 459 -2.47 3.10 17.13
C VAL A 459 -3.67 2.16 17.04
N ALA A 460 -4.48 2.08 18.11
CA ALA A 460 -5.74 1.34 18.07
C ALA A 460 -6.69 1.99 17.06
N SER A 461 -7.47 1.20 16.32
CA SER A 461 -8.38 1.64 15.24
C SER A 461 -9.61 2.43 15.75
N GLY A 462 -9.44 3.20 16.83
CA GLY A 462 -10.40 3.80 17.77
C GLY A 462 -10.49 5.34 17.75
N ASP A 463 -9.33 5.99 17.66
CA ASP A 463 -9.11 7.37 18.13
C ASP A 463 -8.61 8.35 17.04
N SER A 464 -8.74 8.00 15.75
CA SER A 464 -8.27 8.81 14.62
C SER A 464 -9.26 9.87 14.11
N SER A 465 -8.76 10.93 13.48
CA SER A 465 -9.54 11.96 12.75
C SER A 465 -9.85 11.51 11.30
N GLU A 466 -10.88 12.09 10.66
CA GLU A 466 -11.24 11.78 9.26
C GLU A 466 -10.06 12.00 8.28
N ALA A 467 -9.18 12.96 8.56
CA ALA A 467 -7.98 13.20 7.74
C ALA A 467 -6.99 12.02 7.79
N LEU A 468 -6.86 11.35 8.93
CA LEU A 468 -6.03 10.15 9.11
C LEU A 468 -6.61 8.92 8.41
N ASP A 469 -7.94 8.83 8.32
CA ASP A 469 -8.59 7.73 7.59
C ASP A 469 -8.35 7.84 6.08
N PHE A 470 -8.32 9.05 5.54
CA PHE A 470 -7.92 9.29 4.14
C PHE A 470 -6.44 8.99 3.89
N ALA A 471 -5.56 9.33 4.83
CA ALA A 471 -4.16 8.94 4.76
C ALA A 471 -3.97 7.42 4.78
N SER A 472 -4.93 6.66 5.30
CA SER A 472 -4.90 5.19 5.33
C SER A 472 -5.38 4.54 4.02
N VAL A 473 -5.93 5.31 3.07
CA VAL A 473 -6.37 4.80 1.77
C VAL A 473 -5.15 4.56 0.88
N GLN A 474 -5.00 3.31 0.47
CA GLN A 474 -3.89 2.84 -0.34
C GLN A 474 -4.22 2.83 -1.84
N ARG A 475 -3.21 2.63 -2.69
CA ARG A 475 -3.37 2.56 -4.15
C ARG A 475 -2.37 1.58 -4.76
N GLY A 476 -2.87 0.50 -5.37
CA GLY A 476 -2.03 -0.45 -6.11
C GLY A 476 -2.11 -0.24 -7.63
N ASN A 477 -0.97 -0.34 -8.31
CA ASN A 477 -0.85 -0.47 -9.77
C ASN A 477 0.08 -1.66 -10.15
N PRO A 478 -0.43 -2.89 -10.16
CA PRO A 478 0.39 -4.10 -10.26
C PRO A 478 1.22 -4.19 -11.55
N GLU A 479 0.74 -3.60 -12.65
CA GLU A 479 1.49 -3.50 -13.90
C GLU A 479 2.81 -2.72 -13.76
N MET A 480 2.83 -1.65 -12.94
CA MET A 480 4.05 -0.90 -12.65
C MET A 480 5.05 -1.75 -11.88
N GLU A 481 4.58 -2.52 -10.90
CA GLU A 481 5.44 -3.43 -10.14
C GLU A 481 5.97 -4.57 -11.03
N ARG A 482 5.17 -5.03 -12.00
CA ARG A 482 5.64 -5.99 -13.00
C ARG A 482 6.75 -5.41 -13.88
N ARG A 483 6.64 -4.16 -14.31
CA ARG A 483 7.73 -3.46 -15.03
C ARG A 483 9.01 -3.38 -14.20
N CYS A 484 8.88 -3.08 -12.90
CA CYS A 484 10.02 -3.09 -11.97
C CYS A 484 10.64 -4.49 -11.87
N GLN A 485 9.81 -5.53 -11.70
CA GLN A 485 10.27 -6.90 -11.60
C GLN A 485 11.01 -7.36 -12.87
N GLU A 486 10.59 -6.93 -14.06
CA GLU A 486 11.34 -7.25 -15.29
C GLU A 486 12.73 -6.60 -15.31
N VAL A 487 12.88 -5.37 -14.80
CA VAL A 487 14.21 -4.74 -14.65
C VAL A 487 15.08 -5.50 -13.63
N ILE A 488 14.51 -5.84 -12.47
CA ILE A 488 15.20 -6.67 -11.46
C ILE A 488 15.60 -8.02 -12.06
N ASP A 489 14.73 -8.62 -12.86
CA ASP A 489 14.97 -9.86 -13.59
C ASP A 489 16.15 -9.74 -14.55
N ARG A 490 16.18 -8.70 -15.38
CA ARG A 490 17.34 -8.44 -16.27
C ARG A 490 18.63 -8.28 -15.47
N CYS A 491 18.59 -7.65 -14.30
CA CYS A 491 19.77 -7.45 -13.45
C CYS A 491 20.33 -8.77 -12.91
N TRP A 492 19.52 -9.61 -12.24
CA TRP A 492 20.02 -10.87 -11.69
C TRP A 492 20.36 -11.90 -12.77
N GLN A 493 19.74 -11.82 -13.96
CA GLN A 493 20.03 -12.71 -15.09
C GLN A 493 21.45 -12.53 -15.64
N LEU A 494 22.10 -11.38 -15.39
CA LEU A 494 23.50 -11.15 -15.72
C LEU A 494 24.50 -11.91 -14.83
N GLY A 495 24.04 -12.60 -13.78
CA GLY A 495 24.91 -13.37 -12.89
C GLY A 495 25.91 -12.46 -12.17
N GLU A 496 27.21 -12.73 -12.33
CA GLU A 496 28.27 -11.92 -11.74
C GLU A 496 28.26 -10.46 -12.21
N GLU A 497 27.73 -10.20 -13.42
CA GLU A 497 27.63 -8.88 -14.02
C GLU A 497 26.37 -8.10 -13.59
N ASN A 498 25.65 -8.57 -12.56
CA ASN A 498 24.50 -7.87 -12.00
C ASN A 498 24.91 -6.46 -11.49
N PRO A 499 24.35 -5.37 -12.05
CA PRO A 499 24.75 -4.01 -11.69
C PRO A 499 24.22 -3.55 -10.31
N ILE A 500 23.24 -4.25 -9.74
CA ILE A 500 22.68 -3.93 -8.41
C ILE A 500 23.72 -4.23 -7.34
N VAL A 501 24.07 -3.23 -6.54
CA VAL A 501 24.97 -3.37 -5.38
C VAL A 501 24.16 -3.75 -4.14
N SER A 502 23.07 -3.02 -3.90
CA SER A 502 22.10 -3.25 -2.84
C SER A 502 20.72 -2.80 -3.33
N LEU A 503 19.67 -3.42 -2.83
CA LEU A 503 18.27 -3.22 -3.21
C LEU A 503 17.40 -3.33 -1.95
N HIS A 504 16.35 -2.52 -1.89
CA HIS A 504 15.37 -2.53 -0.81
C HIS A 504 13.99 -2.14 -1.37
N ASP A 505 12.93 -2.66 -0.76
CA ASP A 505 11.57 -2.23 -1.04
C ASP A 505 11.34 -0.78 -0.55
N VAL A 506 10.25 -0.17 -1.02
CA VAL A 506 9.70 1.04 -0.41
C VAL A 506 8.32 0.71 0.16
N GLY A 507 8.19 0.81 1.48
CA GLY A 507 6.96 0.56 2.24
C GLY A 507 6.65 1.68 3.22
N ALA A 508 6.51 1.33 4.51
CA ALA A 508 6.18 2.27 5.58
C ALA A 508 7.21 3.40 5.70
N GLY A 509 6.73 4.64 5.81
CA GLY A 509 7.58 5.84 5.79
C GLY A 509 8.17 6.21 4.42
N GLY A 510 7.89 5.44 3.36
CA GLY A 510 8.31 5.75 2.01
C GLY A 510 9.82 5.78 1.82
N ILE A 511 10.28 6.62 0.88
CA ILE A 511 11.72 6.77 0.61
C ILE A 511 12.48 7.42 1.76
N SER A 512 11.77 8.08 2.70
CA SER A 512 12.36 8.62 3.92
C SER A 512 12.84 7.54 4.88
N ASN A 513 12.30 6.32 4.82
CA ASN A 513 12.84 5.17 5.55
C ASN A 513 13.81 4.38 4.66
N ALA A 514 13.36 4.01 3.46
CA ALA A 514 14.08 3.07 2.60
C ALA A 514 15.46 3.57 2.14
N LEU A 515 15.60 4.84 1.74
CA LEU A 515 16.90 5.37 1.31
C LEU A 515 17.90 5.48 2.48
N PRO A 516 17.53 6.04 3.65
CA PRO A 516 18.38 6.00 4.83
C PRO A 516 18.76 4.59 5.30
N GLU A 517 17.85 3.62 5.28
CA GLU A 517 18.16 2.22 5.64
C GLU A 517 19.19 1.64 4.67
N LEU A 518 18.95 1.77 3.36
CA LEU A 518 19.85 1.27 2.32
C LEU A 518 21.29 1.79 2.48
N VAL A 519 21.46 3.09 2.79
CA VAL A 519 22.81 3.67 2.98
C VAL A 519 23.40 3.34 4.34
N ASN A 520 22.58 3.23 5.38
CA ASN A 520 23.02 2.85 6.72
C ASN A 520 23.56 1.41 6.74
N ASP A 521 22.91 0.49 6.03
CA ASP A 521 23.34 -0.91 5.87
C ASP A 521 24.69 -1.03 5.15
N SER A 522 25.01 -0.04 4.31
CA SER A 522 26.34 0.10 3.69
C SER A 522 27.37 0.83 4.57
N GLU A 523 26.99 1.18 5.78
CA GLU A 523 27.74 2.02 6.70
C GLU A 523 28.12 3.42 6.14
N ARG A 524 27.28 3.99 5.25
CA ARG A 524 27.51 5.27 4.55
C ARG A 524 26.51 6.35 4.91
N GLY A 525 26.74 7.56 4.40
CA GLY A 525 25.71 8.61 4.29
C GLY A 525 25.36 8.88 2.83
N ALA A 526 24.59 9.93 2.57
CA ALA A 526 24.19 10.29 1.22
C ALA A 526 23.76 11.74 1.07
N ILE A 527 23.86 12.23 -0.17
CA ILE A 527 23.28 13.49 -0.61
C ILE A 527 22.19 13.20 -1.63
N PHE A 528 21.00 13.70 -1.36
CA PHE A 528 19.81 13.55 -2.18
C PHE A 528 19.35 14.88 -2.77
N GLU A 529 18.59 14.81 -3.86
CA GLU A 529 17.89 15.93 -4.47
C GLU A 529 16.39 15.63 -4.54
N LEU A 530 15.61 16.36 -3.76
CA LEU A 530 14.16 16.18 -3.63
C LEU A 530 13.45 16.26 -4.97
N ARG A 531 13.85 17.22 -5.81
CA ARG A 531 13.19 17.45 -7.11
C ARG A 531 13.62 16.46 -8.19
N ALA A 532 14.50 15.51 -7.86
CA ALA A 532 14.79 14.36 -8.72
C ALA A 532 13.82 13.19 -8.48
N VAL A 533 13.09 13.17 -7.36
CA VAL A 533 12.07 12.16 -7.08
C VAL A 533 10.91 12.31 -8.09
N PRO A 534 10.55 11.24 -8.82
CA PRO A 534 9.39 11.27 -9.71
C PRO A 534 8.12 11.59 -8.91
N ASN A 535 7.31 12.54 -9.38
CA ASN A 535 6.17 13.08 -8.65
C ASN A 535 5.04 13.45 -9.62
N ASP A 536 3.87 12.84 -9.44
CA ASP A 536 2.66 13.12 -10.22
C ASP A 536 1.75 14.18 -9.56
N GLU A 537 2.10 14.63 -8.34
CA GLU A 537 1.39 15.69 -7.61
C GLU A 537 2.32 16.88 -7.33
N PRO A 538 2.44 17.85 -8.28
CA PRO A 538 3.43 18.93 -8.18
C PRO A 538 3.23 19.86 -6.98
N GLY A 539 2.04 19.87 -6.37
CA GLY A 539 1.71 20.66 -5.18
C GLY A 539 2.33 20.14 -3.88
N MET A 540 2.84 18.91 -3.86
CA MET A 540 3.32 18.28 -2.62
C MET A 540 4.46 19.07 -1.96
N SER A 541 4.38 19.18 -0.63
CA SER A 541 5.46 19.73 0.21
C SER A 541 6.66 18.78 0.27
N PRO A 542 7.83 19.25 0.75
CA PRO A 542 8.98 18.38 0.96
C PRO A 542 8.70 17.14 1.81
N VAL A 543 7.95 17.27 2.91
CA VAL A 543 7.59 16.12 3.78
C VAL A 543 6.69 15.14 3.04
N GLN A 544 5.75 15.64 2.23
CA GLN A 544 4.87 14.80 1.44
C GLN A 544 5.64 14.01 0.38
N ILE A 545 6.54 14.65 -0.38
CA ILE A 545 7.33 13.97 -1.42
C ILE A 545 8.25 12.90 -0.80
N TRP A 546 8.83 13.19 0.36
CA TRP A 546 9.82 12.32 1.00
C TRP A 546 9.19 11.15 1.79
N CYS A 547 8.06 11.40 2.48
CA CYS A 547 7.47 10.47 3.44
C CYS A 547 6.16 9.80 2.97
N ASN A 548 5.67 10.06 1.76
CA ASN A 548 4.51 9.32 1.23
C ASN A 548 4.86 7.83 1.03
N GLU A 549 3.85 6.99 1.22
CA GLU A 549 3.92 5.54 1.03
C GLU A 549 3.29 5.15 -0.31
N SER A 550 3.55 5.94 -1.38
CA SER A 550 3.20 5.53 -2.73
C SER A 550 3.84 4.18 -3.06
N GLN A 551 3.07 3.35 -3.77
CA GLN A 551 3.37 1.95 -4.01
C GLN A 551 4.25 1.73 -5.25
N GLU A 552 4.60 0.47 -5.50
CA GLU A 552 5.39 0.04 -6.67
C GLU A 552 6.73 0.76 -6.80
N ARG A 553 7.43 0.97 -5.68
CA ARG A 553 8.74 1.60 -5.63
C ARG A 553 9.78 0.71 -4.96
N TYR A 554 10.99 0.76 -5.49
CA TYR A 554 12.19 0.15 -4.93
C TYR A 554 13.29 1.21 -4.85
N VAL A 555 14.22 1.03 -3.91
CA VAL A 555 15.44 1.83 -3.85
C VAL A 555 16.66 0.94 -4.05
N LEU A 556 17.61 1.41 -4.85
CA LEU A 556 18.78 0.61 -5.19
C LEU A 556 20.03 1.44 -5.46
N GLY A 557 21.19 0.80 -5.28
CA GLY A 557 22.50 1.36 -5.57
C GLY A 557 23.09 0.82 -6.87
N ILE A 558 23.39 1.70 -7.83
CA ILE A 558 24.06 1.37 -9.10
C ILE A 558 25.41 2.11 -9.20
N PRO A 559 26.51 1.42 -9.56
CA PRO A 559 27.77 2.09 -9.84
C PRO A 559 27.61 3.07 -11.01
N ARG A 560 28.18 4.27 -10.89
CA ARG A 560 28.05 5.34 -11.90
C ARG A 560 28.41 4.89 -13.32
N ASN A 561 29.42 4.03 -13.46
CA ASN A 561 29.85 3.48 -14.76
C ASN A 561 28.91 2.41 -15.35
N ARG A 562 27.92 1.93 -14.60
CA ARG A 562 26.89 0.98 -15.04
C ARG A 562 25.51 1.62 -15.19
N LEU A 563 25.37 2.91 -14.89
CA LEU A 563 24.09 3.62 -14.95
C LEU A 563 23.47 3.60 -16.36
N GLN A 564 24.29 3.73 -17.41
CA GLN A 564 23.78 3.67 -18.79
C GLN A 564 23.17 2.31 -19.11
N GLN A 565 23.85 1.22 -18.74
CA GLN A 565 23.32 -0.14 -18.93
C GLN A 565 22.00 -0.32 -18.16
N PHE A 566 21.90 0.20 -16.94
CA PHE A 566 20.68 0.16 -16.15
C PHE A 566 19.53 0.97 -16.80
N SER A 567 19.84 2.15 -17.35
CA SER A 567 18.88 2.97 -18.10
C SER A 567 18.31 2.22 -19.31
N GLU A 568 19.16 1.56 -20.08
CA GLU A 568 18.75 0.77 -21.25
C GLU A 568 17.80 -0.39 -20.87
N MET A 569 18.02 -1.03 -19.72
CA MET A 569 17.10 -2.03 -19.17
C MET A 569 15.75 -1.41 -18.81
N CYS A 570 15.76 -0.28 -18.10
CA CYS A 570 14.56 0.43 -17.69
C CYS A 570 13.74 0.90 -18.91
N GLU A 571 14.39 1.49 -19.90
CA GLU A 571 13.76 1.95 -21.15
C GLU A 571 13.13 0.78 -21.92
N ARG A 572 13.82 -0.36 -22.01
CA ARG A 572 13.31 -1.58 -22.65
C ARG A 572 12.05 -2.10 -21.95
N GLU A 573 12.04 -2.16 -20.63
CA GLU A 573 10.87 -2.62 -19.86
C GLU A 573 9.85 -1.50 -19.60
N ARG A 574 10.11 -0.28 -20.08
CA ARG A 574 9.32 0.94 -19.83
C ARG A 574 9.16 1.20 -18.34
N CYS A 575 10.12 0.80 -17.52
CA CYS A 575 10.08 1.04 -16.10
C CYS A 575 10.65 2.44 -15.78
N PRO A 576 9.86 3.37 -15.24
CA PRO A 576 10.38 4.67 -14.82
C PRO A 576 11.40 4.48 -13.69
N PHE A 577 12.46 5.29 -13.73
CA PHE A 577 13.42 5.39 -12.63
C PHE A 577 13.98 6.80 -12.56
N ALA A 578 14.54 7.16 -11.41
CA ALA A 578 15.30 8.38 -11.26
C ALA A 578 16.51 8.18 -10.35
N VAL A 579 17.63 8.80 -10.72
CA VAL A 579 18.77 8.97 -9.81
C VAL A 579 18.42 10.12 -8.87
N VAL A 580 18.19 9.79 -7.59
CA VAL A 580 17.73 10.74 -6.56
C VAL A 580 18.86 11.21 -5.65
N GLY A 581 20.03 10.57 -5.71
CA GLY A 581 21.15 10.95 -4.87
C GLY A 581 22.41 10.12 -5.13
N GLU A 582 23.38 10.34 -4.27
CA GLU A 582 24.68 9.70 -4.32
C GLU A 582 25.17 9.34 -2.91
N VAL A 583 25.80 8.17 -2.80
CA VAL A 583 26.42 7.68 -1.57
C VAL A 583 27.67 8.48 -1.24
N THR A 584 27.81 8.88 0.03
CA THR A 584 28.97 9.61 0.54
C THR A 584 29.74 8.81 1.58
N ALA A 585 31.05 9.08 1.69
CA ALA A 585 31.88 8.49 2.74
C ALA A 585 31.49 9.00 4.15
N ALA A 586 31.10 10.27 4.27
CA ALA A 586 30.62 10.84 5.52
C ALA A 586 29.23 10.27 5.86
N ARG A 587 29.00 9.90 7.13
CA ARG A 587 27.75 9.36 7.66
C ARG A 587 26.72 10.46 7.98
N ASN A 588 26.47 11.31 7.00
CA ASN A 588 25.48 12.39 7.08
C ASN A 588 24.41 12.18 6.01
N LEU A 589 23.16 12.47 6.33
CA LEU A 589 22.04 12.48 5.39
C LEU A 589 21.72 13.93 5.05
N ARG A 590 21.80 14.26 3.76
CA ARG A 590 21.44 15.59 3.26
C ARG A 590 20.43 15.46 2.14
N LEU A 591 19.30 16.16 2.25
CA LEU A 591 18.31 16.31 1.20
C LEU A 591 18.29 17.77 0.78
N ASN A 592 18.53 18.03 -0.50
CA ASN A 592 18.43 19.37 -1.08
C ASN A 592 17.11 19.55 -1.81
N ASP A 593 16.62 20.79 -1.85
CA ASP A 593 15.50 21.18 -2.70
C ASP A 593 15.93 22.34 -3.60
N ARG A 594 16.20 22.05 -4.88
CA ARG A 594 16.58 23.07 -5.86
C ARG A 594 15.47 24.09 -6.17
N HIS A 595 14.21 23.77 -5.92
CA HIS A 595 13.08 24.68 -6.18
C HIS A 595 13.06 25.82 -5.15
N PHE A 596 13.24 25.50 -3.87
CA PHE A 596 13.27 26.49 -2.80
C PHE A 596 14.67 26.95 -2.38
N GLY A 597 15.73 26.32 -2.91
CA GLY A 597 17.12 26.66 -2.59
C GLY A 597 17.49 26.38 -1.13
N ASN A 598 16.86 25.39 -0.50
CA ASN A 598 17.07 25.02 0.91
C ASN A 598 17.43 23.53 1.05
N SER A 599 17.63 23.08 2.29
CA SER A 599 17.93 21.69 2.63
C SER A 599 16.89 21.15 3.62
N PRO A 600 15.85 20.44 3.14
CA PRO A 600 14.81 19.86 4.00
C PRO A 600 15.32 18.87 5.06
N VAL A 601 16.46 18.20 4.81
CA VAL A 601 17.12 17.30 5.77
C VAL A 601 18.61 17.60 5.77
N ASP A 602 19.21 17.76 6.95
CA ASP A 602 20.66 17.79 7.12
C ASP A 602 21.04 17.29 8.52
N ILE A 603 21.09 15.96 8.67
CA ILE A 603 21.30 15.30 9.98
C ILE A 603 22.39 14.23 9.91
N PRO A 604 23.14 14.02 11.01
CA PRO A 604 23.90 12.80 11.20
C PRO A 604 22.97 11.58 11.15
N ILE A 605 23.40 10.50 10.52
CA ILE A 605 22.57 9.29 10.36
C ILE A 605 22.22 8.65 11.71
N GLU A 606 23.07 8.84 12.73
CA GLU A 606 22.86 8.39 14.09
C GLU A 606 21.69 9.10 14.78
N LEU A 607 21.28 10.29 14.31
CA LEU A 607 20.08 10.94 14.81
C LEU A 607 18.84 10.09 14.51
N LEU A 608 18.77 9.52 13.30
CA LEU A 608 17.65 8.72 12.83
C LEU A 608 17.66 7.29 13.39
N PHE A 609 18.81 6.61 13.31
CA PHE A 609 18.96 5.21 13.69
C PHE A 609 19.60 4.99 15.07
N GLY A 610 19.69 6.05 15.86
CA GLY A 610 20.14 6.02 17.24
C GLY A 610 19.38 5.00 18.09
N LYS A 611 19.88 4.77 19.30
CA LYS A 611 19.27 3.84 20.25
C LYS A 611 18.54 4.65 21.33
N PRO A 612 17.24 4.96 21.16
CA PRO A 612 16.43 5.34 22.30
C PRO A 612 16.45 4.19 23.34
N PRO A 613 16.15 4.47 24.62
CA PRO A 613 16.08 3.45 25.66
C PRO A 613 15.21 2.27 25.23
N ARG A 614 15.61 1.04 25.59
CA ARG A 614 14.78 -0.13 25.30
C ARG A 614 13.49 -0.03 26.09
N MET A 615 12.37 -0.32 25.43
CA MET A 615 11.08 -0.48 26.08
C MET A 615 11.18 -1.57 27.16
N LEU A 616 10.65 -1.29 28.35
CA LEU A 616 10.45 -2.27 29.42
C LEU A 616 8.96 -2.56 29.55
N ARG A 617 8.57 -3.83 29.45
CA ARG A 617 7.20 -4.28 29.67
C ARG A 617 7.10 -5.03 30.99
N ASP A 618 6.49 -4.40 31.98
CA ASP A 618 6.14 -5.01 33.26
C ASP A 618 4.67 -5.45 33.22
N VAL A 619 4.44 -6.76 33.22
CA VAL A 619 3.13 -7.38 33.01
C VAL A 619 2.88 -8.51 34.00
N LYS A 620 1.60 -8.88 34.15
CA LYS A 620 1.18 -10.01 34.99
C LYS A 620 0.45 -11.05 34.16
N ARG A 621 0.61 -12.32 34.55
CA ARG A 621 -0.22 -13.40 34.01
C ARG A 621 -1.64 -13.23 34.51
N VAL A 622 -2.59 -13.47 33.62
CA VAL A 622 -4.01 -13.46 33.97
C VAL A 622 -4.62 -14.79 33.60
N ALA A 623 -5.25 -15.44 34.57
CA ALA A 623 -6.08 -16.62 34.35
C ALA A 623 -7.51 -16.16 34.03
N VAL A 624 -8.13 -16.82 33.07
CA VAL A 624 -9.54 -16.66 32.74
C VAL A 624 -10.22 -17.99 33.04
N ASP A 625 -11.18 -17.99 33.94
CA ASP A 625 -12.02 -19.16 34.21
C ASP A 625 -12.99 -19.30 33.03
N ALA A 626 -12.79 -20.35 32.23
CA ALA A 626 -13.67 -20.68 31.11
C ALA A 626 -14.79 -21.61 31.58
N ASP A 627 -16.01 -21.38 31.12
CA ASP A 627 -17.13 -22.29 31.35
C ASP A 627 -16.86 -23.66 30.70
N GLU A 628 -17.30 -24.74 31.35
CA GLU A 628 -17.30 -26.07 30.73
C GLU A 628 -18.26 -26.09 29.53
N LEU A 629 -17.89 -26.79 28.46
CA LEU A 629 -18.73 -26.90 27.27
C LEU A 629 -20.01 -27.68 27.59
N ASP A 630 -21.15 -26.97 27.65
CA ASP A 630 -22.46 -27.60 27.78
C ASP A 630 -22.90 -28.23 26.46
N CYS A 631 -22.93 -29.56 26.44
CA CYS A 631 -23.35 -30.35 25.28
C CYS A 631 -24.79 -30.85 25.38
N SER A 632 -25.55 -30.47 26.42
CA SER A 632 -26.89 -31.02 26.69
C SER A 632 -27.90 -30.76 25.56
N GLU A 633 -27.76 -29.62 24.87
CA GLU A 633 -28.61 -29.24 23.72
C GLU A 633 -27.96 -29.56 22.36
N ILE A 634 -26.75 -30.13 22.33
CA ILE A 634 -26.00 -30.36 21.10
C ILE A 634 -26.29 -31.76 20.56
N THR A 635 -26.95 -31.85 19.40
CA THR A 635 -27.04 -33.10 18.63
C THR A 635 -25.95 -33.16 17.56
N LEU A 636 -25.46 -34.37 17.25
CA LEU A 636 -24.41 -34.54 16.23
C LEU A 636 -24.85 -34.02 14.84
N SER A 637 -26.11 -34.21 14.47
CA SER A 637 -26.65 -33.75 13.17
C SER A 637 -26.69 -32.23 13.08
N ASP A 638 -27.11 -31.55 14.15
CA ASP A 638 -27.13 -30.08 14.21
C ASP A 638 -25.70 -29.53 14.23
N ALA A 639 -24.83 -30.09 15.08
CA ALA A 639 -23.42 -29.70 15.13
C ALA A 639 -22.72 -29.84 13.77
N ALA A 640 -22.88 -30.97 13.09
CA ALA A 640 -22.31 -31.18 11.75
C ALA A 640 -22.82 -30.13 10.74
N THR A 641 -24.12 -29.82 10.77
CA THR A 641 -24.71 -28.81 9.89
C THR A 641 -24.13 -27.42 10.19
N ARG A 642 -24.08 -27.01 11.46
CA ARG A 642 -23.52 -25.70 11.86
C ARG A 642 -22.03 -25.57 11.52
N ILE A 643 -21.25 -26.62 11.77
CA ILE A 643 -19.81 -26.63 11.46
C ILE A 643 -19.58 -26.49 9.95
N LEU A 644 -20.34 -27.19 9.11
CA LEU A 644 -20.22 -27.07 7.65
C LEU A 644 -20.64 -25.68 7.13
N LEU A 645 -21.48 -24.97 7.88
CA LEU A 645 -21.93 -23.60 7.56
C LEU A 645 -21.03 -22.51 8.15
N LEU A 646 -20.12 -22.85 9.05
CA LEU A 646 -19.14 -21.91 9.59
C LEU A 646 -18.19 -21.49 8.46
N PRO A 647 -18.03 -20.19 8.13
CA PRO A 647 -17.20 -19.75 7.03
C PRO A 647 -15.74 -20.24 7.11
N ALA A 648 -15.22 -20.45 8.32
CA ALA A 648 -13.90 -21.05 8.53
C ALA A 648 -13.76 -22.47 7.96
N VAL A 649 -14.84 -23.25 7.93
CA VAL A 649 -14.86 -24.66 7.47
C VAL A 649 -15.48 -24.82 6.08
N ALA A 650 -16.47 -23.99 5.74
CA ALA A 650 -17.20 -24.04 4.49
C ALA A 650 -16.31 -23.97 3.23
N ASP A 651 -16.89 -24.28 2.07
CA ASP A 651 -16.21 -24.18 0.77
C ASP A 651 -15.61 -22.78 0.53
N LYS A 652 -14.39 -22.74 -0.05
CA LYS A 652 -13.61 -21.51 -0.26
C LYS A 652 -13.52 -21.08 -1.72
N LYS A 653 -14.37 -21.62 -2.61
CA LYS A 653 -14.26 -21.38 -4.06
C LYS A 653 -14.22 -19.89 -4.41
N PHE A 654 -14.98 -19.05 -3.70
CA PHE A 654 -15.02 -17.60 -3.92
C PHE A 654 -13.67 -16.90 -3.68
N LEU A 655 -12.78 -17.48 -2.86
CA LEU A 655 -11.42 -16.97 -2.62
C LEU A 655 -10.38 -17.58 -3.57
N ILE A 656 -10.71 -18.73 -4.16
CA ILE A 656 -9.76 -19.51 -4.97
C ILE A 656 -9.87 -19.12 -6.45
N THR A 657 -11.08 -19.07 -7.01
CA THR A 657 -11.27 -18.92 -8.47
C THR A 657 -11.10 -17.50 -8.97
N ILE A 658 -10.99 -16.53 -8.07
CA ILE A 658 -10.74 -15.12 -8.39
C ILE A 658 -9.26 -14.84 -8.68
N GLY A 659 -8.35 -15.67 -8.15
CA GLY A 659 -6.90 -15.58 -8.35
C GLY A 659 -6.37 -16.61 -9.35
N ASP A 660 -5.34 -16.23 -10.10
CA ASP A 660 -4.57 -17.11 -10.97
C ASP A 660 -3.86 -18.19 -10.14
N ARG A 661 -3.73 -19.39 -10.72
CA ARG A 661 -3.11 -20.58 -10.12
C ARG A 661 -2.27 -21.38 -11.12
N SER A 662 -1.89 -20.77 -12.26
CA SER A 662 -1.23 -21.43 -13.38
C SER A 662 -0.01 -20.69 -13.91
#